data_AF-A0A094DLF5-F1
#
_entry.id   AF-A0A094DLF5-F1
#
_cell.length_a   1.000
_cell.length_b   1.000
_cell.length_c   1.000
_cell.angle_alpha   90.00
_cell.angle_beta   90.00
_cell.angle_gamma   90.00
#
_symmetry.space_group_name_H-M   'P 1'
#
loop_
_entity.id
_entity.type
_entity.pdbx_description
1 polymer ?
#
loop_
_entity_poly.entity_id
_entity_poly.type
_entity_poly.pdbx_seq_one_letter_code
_entity_poly.pdbx_strand_id
1 'polypeptide(L)'
;MFRQFAAAWMPGSTSTSTFQRSGHWPRTKRRHSDRQSSGDAPHDIEKEDGVKSKVRTVQQYPGAGLTMYIRKVTGMTKQLRANNNLLTFVKGPYPNNSSTAILRCDRILLICGGIGITGLLPFAHNHWNVKLAWSLKESAKCVQDDLGPALAGIADKEIRIGSRLDVEQLIAEEAAAGWERVGVVACGPGGLCDEVRAAVIAAAKTHKTEFELEIEGSSYDLVVEESGTEQLCSLKGEIHKGGFIPLLYTMTSEVDRKNNSADPLTPDFEADAAAEKHQTLNITTIPGSNDEEFTANSQYGVLAAEAMTTVWSKRDLIIAFVLLWLIQAVNYMQSTATAAFTPFVTSAFAAHSLTATTSVVSSVIAGGTSLGVAKVMDIWGRPQAFTVMLVLMEIGLIMMAKCENVQTYAAAQVFYTVGYNGLSFTSTVFIADMSQLKNRAFAIAYLSSPSVITPWIGGYLSQSMLDHVGFRWGYGIWAFVSLVPTIPLLFIYTYNYRKAKLSGVAPRRESGRTTFQSLYYYAVEFDLIGIILFAGGVALFLLPFNLYSFQTLGWRSPMIICMLVFGLVTLVVFGIWERWFAPKQYMPFSTLTDRTVLGACCLSGILFVAFYIWYSFFYSFLLVVDNLDVTKATYVVNVNSCLGSFAALLVGAYVRWNGRFKKSVLFVGVPGLVLSIALMIAFRNPGQVGLIIMCIVFYALASSIVIIGDEMAVLAACTHAHIATVIAMLSVFASIGGAIGSSIATAIWTGVFPVRLAMYLPAENQADVLTIYADISTQLSFPVRSAAREAINHAYADSQRYMLIAGACIQALGIVAVFFWRDLNVKDFKQVKGTVF
;
A
#
# COMPACT_ATOMS: atom_id res chain seq x y z
N MET A 1 30.71 18.91 30.03
CA MET A 1 29.45 19.49 30.52
C MET A 1 28.28 18.55 30.21
N PHE A 2 28.41 17.30 30.62
CA PHE A 2 27.48 16.17 30.49
C PHE A 2 27.81 15.25 31.69
N ARG A 3 26.82 14.56 32.28
CA ARG A 3 26.86 13.91 33.62
C ARG A 3 26.71 14.86 34.82
N GLN A 4 25.52 15.45 35.04
CA GLN A 4 25.14 15.93 36.39
C GLN A 4 23.63 16.09 36.68
N PHE A 5 22.73 15.57 35.85
CA PHE A 5 21.27 15.58 36.10
C PHE A 5 20.69 14.15 36.18
N ALA A 6 21.30 13.31 37.01
CA ALA A 6 20.84 11.95 37.28
C ALA A 6 21.14 11.55 38.74
N ALA A 7 20.57 12.27 39.71
CA ALA A 7 20.65 11.94 41.14
C ALA A 7 19.62 12.72 41.99
N ALA A 8 18.34 12.30 41.99
CA ALA A 8 17.38 12.53 43.09
C ALA A 8 15.99 11.91 42.80
N TRP A 9 15.81 10.61 43.06
CA TRP A 9 14.62 10.01 43.73
C TRP A 9 14.66 8.48 43.71
N MET A 10 15.32 7.92 44.73
CA MET A 10 15.29 6.55 45.29
C MET A 10 16.43 6.52 46.34
N PRO A 11 16.38 5.71 47.42
CA PRO A 11 15.82 4.36 47.44
C PRO A 11 14.94 4.00 48.66
N GLY A 12 14.25 2.86 48.55
CA GLY A 12 13.69 2.09 49.67
C GLY A 12 13.67 0.61 49.27
N SER A 13 14.52 -0.20 49.90
CA SER A 13 14.76 -1.59 49.51
C SER A 13 13.71 -2.55 50.08
N THR A 14 13.36 -3.58 49.31
CA THR A 14 13.13 -4.94 49.85
C THR A 14 13.16 -5.97 48.73
N SER A 15 13.87 -7.07 48.96
CA SER A 15 13.94 -8.23 48.07
C SER A 15 13.51 -9.47 48.83
N THR A 16 12.65 -10.31 48.24
CA THR A 16 12.66 -11.79 48.36
C THR A 16 11.53 -12.42 47.57
N SER A 17 11.68 -13.71 47.25
CA SER A 17 10.76 -14.52 46.45
C SER A 17 10.18 -15.70 47.26
N THR A 18 9.23 -16.42 46.62
CA THR A 18 8.88 -17.86 46.78
C THR A 18 7.77 -18.31 47.77
N PHE A 19 6.69 -18.84 47.17
CA PHE A 19 5.85 -20.03 47.47
C PHE A 19 5.13 -20.32 48.82
N GLN A 20 3.81 -20.59 48.67
CA GLN A 20 2.92 -21.57 49.34
C GLN A 20 2.83 -21.71 50.88
N ARG A 21 1.59 -21.99 51.35
CA ARG A 21 1.35 -22.79 52.56
C ARG A 21 0.11 -23.69 52.44
N SER A 22 0.18 -24.89 53.01
CA SER A 22 -0.81 -25.98 52.90
C SER A 22 -1.69 -26.16 54.15
N GLY A 23 -2.83 -26.83 53.99
CA GLY A 23 -3.68 -27.37 55.07
C GLY A 23 -3.81 -28.90 54.98
N HIS A 24 -3.69 -29.58 56.12
CA HIS A 24 -3.32 -31.00 56.32
C HIS A 24 -4.20 -32.15 55.75
N TRP A 25 -3.59 -33.35 55.73
CA TRP A 25 -4.11 -34.73 55.55
C TRP A 25 -4.67 -35.34 56.88
N PRO A 26 -5.10 -36.63 56.99
CA PRO A 26 -5.61 -37.64 56.02
C PRO A 26 -6.94 -38.36 56.43
N ARG A 27 -7.63 -39.05 55.49
CA ARG A 27 -8.37 -40.31 55.81
C ARG A 27 -8.69 -41.19 54.58
N THR A 28 -9.16 -42.43 54.82
CA THR A 28 -8.93 -43.60 53.95
C THR A 28 -10.18 -44.33 53.44
N LYS A 29 -10.00 -45.16 52.38
CA LYS A 29 -10.82 -46.30 51.90
C LYS A 29 -12.29 -46.05 51.48
N ARG A 30 -12.62 -46.43 50.23
CA ARG A 30 -13.18 -47.77 49.89
C ARG A 30 -13.25 -48.02 48.37
N ARG A 31 -13.09 -49.29 47.97
CA ARG A 31 -13.53 -49.84 46.68
C ARG A 31 -15.04 -50.12 46.77
N HIS A 32 -15.76 -50.09 45.65
CA HIS A 32 -16.72 -51.15 45.30
C HIS A 32 -16.79 -51.32 43.78
N SER A 33 -17.07 -52.55 43.35
CA SER A 33 -17.27 -52.99 41.98
C SER A 33 -18.77 -53.19 41.69
N ASP A 34 -19.07 -53.47 40.42
CA ASP A 34 -20.07 -54.42 39.86
C ASP A 34 -20.70 -53.80 38.59
N ARG A 35 -20.48 -54.38 37.40
CA ARG A 35 -21.19 -55.51 36.74
C ARG A 35 -22.68 -55.23 36.47
N GLN A 36 -23.34 -55.66 35.38
CA GLN A 36 -23.05 -56.08 34.00
C GLN A 36 -24.37 -56.69 33.47
N SER A 37 -24.93 -56.22 32.34
CA SER A 37 -25.89 -56.89 31.43
C SER A 37 -26.58 -55.82 30.55
N SER A 38 -26.79 -55.86 29.23
CA SER A 38 -26.74 -56.85 28.12
C SER A 38 -28.13 -57.10 27.52
N GLY A 39 -28.34 -56.73 26.25
CA GLY A 39 -29.54 -56.98 25.47
C GLY A 39 -29.44 -56.37 24.07
N ASP A 40 -29.48 -57.21 23.04
CA ASP A 40 -29.21 -56.90 21.61
C ASP A 40 -30.56 -56.74 20.84
N ALA A 41 -30.68 -56.34 19.57
CA ALA A 41 -29.77 -56.10 18.42
C ALA A 41 -30.45 -55.04 17.47
N PRO A 42 -30.05 -54.75 16.20
CA PRO A 42 -28.97 -55.28 15.36
C PRO A 42 -28.02 -54.22 14.74
N HIS A 43 -27.09 -54.70 13.91
CA HIS A 43 -25.90 -54.01 13.36
C HIS A 43 -26.14 -52.75 12.51
N ASP A 44 -25.27 -51.76 12.74
CA ASP A 44 -24.68 -50.89 11.70
C ASP A 44 -23.16 -50.81 11.91
N ILE A 45 -22.40 -50.59 10.82
CA ILE A 45 -20.93 -50.77 10.81
C ILE A 45 -20.22 -49.48 11.26
N GLU A 46 -19.96 -49.32 12.56
CA GLU A 46 -19.01 -48.33 13.07
C GLU A 46 -17.58 -48.89 13.17
N LYS A 47 -16.56 -48.04 12.95
CA LYS A 47 -15.16 -48.37 13.22
C LYS A 47 -14.98 -48.59 14.73
N GLU A 48 -14.61 -49.81 15.12
CA GLU A 48 -14.32 -50.14 16.53
C GLU A 48 -13.12 -49.36 17.06
N ASP A 49 -13.39 -48.32 17.85
CA ASP A 49 -12.48 -47.86 18.91
C ASP A 49 -13.28 -47.11 20.00
N GLY A 50 -14.13 -47.87 20.71
CA GLY A 50 -15.06 -47.37 21.71
C GLY A 50 -14.38 -46.79 22.96
N VAL A 51 -13.97 -45.52 22.91
CA VAL A 51 -13.40 -44.79 24.06
C VAL A 51 -14.45 -44.61 25.15
N LYS A 52 -14.43 -45.47 26.18
CA LYS A 52 -15.26 -45.34 27.39
C LYS A 52 -14.91 -44.05 28.15
N SER A 53 -15.69 -43.00 27.94
CA SER A 53 -15.52 -41.70 28.61
C SER A 53 -15.94 -41.77 30.08
N LYS A 54 -14.97 -41.69 31.00
CA LYS A 54 -15.25 -41.40 32.41
C LYS A 54 -15.42 -39.90 32.60
N VAL A 55 -16.67 -39.45 32.73
CA VAL A 55 -16.98 -38.08 33.15
C VAL A 55 -16.72 -37.93 34.65
N ARG A 56 -16.09 -36.83 35.04
CA ARG A 56 -15.99 -36.36 36.43
C ARG A 56 -16.50 -34.94 36.47
N THR A 57 -17.61 -34.72 37.18
CA THR A 57 -18.12 -33.37 37.45
C THR A 57 -17.08 -32.59 38.26
N VAL A 58 -16.67 -31.43 37.75
CA VAL A 58 -15.80 -30.51 38.48
C VAL A 58 -16.67 -29.61 39.36
N GLN A 59 -16.16 -29.25 40.52
CA GLN A 59 -16.86 -28.44 41.52
C GLN A 59 -17.22 -27.07 40.93
N GLN A 60 -18.50 -26.69 40.95
CA GLN A 60 -18.94 -25.37 40.47
C GLN A 60 -18.39 -24.27 41.40
N TYR A 61 -17.66 -23.32 40.81
CA TYR A 61 -17.22 -22.09 41.48
C TYR A 61 -18.09 -20.91 40.99
N PRO A 62 -18.65 -20.07 41.88
CA PRO A 62 -19.66 -19.07 41.53
C PRO A 62 -19.05 -17.76 40.98
N GLY A 63 -18.01 -17.85 40.15
CA GLY A 63 -17.35 -16.70 39.54
C GLY A 63 -17.44 -16.75 38.01
N ALA A 64 -17.45 -15.57 37.36
CA ALA A 64 -17.35 -15.49 35.91
C ALA A 64 -16.03 -16.11 35.45
N GLY A 65 -16.10 -17.16 34.62
CA GLY A 65 -14.94 -17.94 34.19
C GLY A 65 -15.18 -18.66 32.87
N LEU A 66 -14.09 -18.97 32.17
CA LEU A 66 -14.12 -19.68 30.89
C LEU A 66 -14.13 -21.19 31.12
N THR A 67 -15.23 -21.87 30.78
CA THR A 67 -15.32 -23.33 30.79
C THR A 67 -14.88 -23.89 29.44
N MET A 68 -13.88 -24.78 29.42
CA MET A 68 -13.33 -25.38 28.20
C MET A 68 -13.51 -26.91 28.17
N TYR A 69 -14.20 -27.43 27.16
CA TYR A 69 -14.33 -28.87 26.92
C TYR A 69 -13.17 -29.38 26.07
N ILE A 70 -12.26 -30.14 26.70
CA ILE A 70 -11.03 -30.59 26.03
C ILE A 70 -11.01 -32.11 25.88
N ARG A 71 -11.12 -32.60 24.63
CA ARG A 71 -10.94 -34.01 24.29
C ARG A 71 -9.46 -34.40 24.43
N LYS A 72 -9.10 -35.07 25.51
CA LYS A 72 -7.71 -35.51 25.84
C LYS A 72 -7.22 -36.70 24.99
N VAL A 73 -7.36 -36.69 23.66
CA VAL A 73 -7.13 -37.88 22.82
C VAL A 73 -6.03 -37.68 21.78
N THR A 74 -6.02 -36.56 21.06
CA THR A 74 -5.14 -36.28 19.91
C THR A 74 -4.38 -34.95 20.09
N GLY A 75 -3.32 -34.71 19.31
CA GLY A 75 -2.57 -33.45 19.32
C GLY A 75 -2.03 -33.01 20.69
N MET A 76 -1.89 -31.69 20.90
CA MET A 76 -1.42 -31.12 22.18
C MET A 76 -2.29 -31.52 23.38
N THR A 77 -3.59 -31.74 23.19
CA THR A 77 -4.51 -32.08 24.30
C THR A 77 -4.28 -33.49 24.84
N LYS A 78 -3.54 -34.36 24.13
CA LYS A 78 -3.02 -35.63 24.68
C LYS A 78 -2.13 -35.40 25.91
N GLN A 79 -1.39 -34.28 25.97
CA GLN A 79 -0.52 -33.95 27.11
C GLN A 79 -1.31 -33.76 28.42
N LEU A 80 -2.59 -33.37 28.35
CA LEU A 80 -3.48 -33.27 29.52
C LEU A 80 -3.85 -34.62 30.15
N ARG A 81 -3.36 -35.76 29.62
CA ARG A 81 -3.39 -37.05 30.32
C ARG A 81 -2.27 -37.17 31.37
N ALA A 82 -1.12 -36.55 31.13
CA ALA A 82 0.06 -36.61 31.98
C ALA A 82 0.23 -35.34 32.84
N ASN A 83 -0.15 -34.18 32.29
CA ASN A 83 -0.07 -32.89 32.94
C ASN A 83 -1.47 -32.42 33.39
N ASN A 84 -1.56 -31.84 34.58
CA ASN A 84 -2.82 -31.26 35.10
C ASN A 84 -3.14 -29.87 34.49
N ASN A 85 -2.14 -29.25 33.85
CA ASN A 85 -2.19 -27.85 33.40
C ASN A 85 -1.67 -27.82 31.94
N LEU A 86 -2.28 -27.00 31.08
CA LEU A 86 -1.77 -26.69 29.74
C LEU A 86 -1.96 -25.19 29.46
N LEU A 87 -0.86 -24.47 29.25
CA LEU A 87 -0.93 -23.06 28.87
C LEU A 87 -1.52 -22.97 27.45
N THR A 88 -2.67 -22.32 27.32
CA THR A 88 -3.44 -22.28 26.06
C THR A 88 -3.80 -20.83 25.77
N PHE A 89 -3.48 -20.34 24.58
CA PHE A 89 -3.89 -19.02 24.12
C PHE A 89 -5.32 -19.09 23.57
N VAL A 90 -6.24 -18.33 24.16
CA VAL A 90 -7.65 -18.30 23.76
C VAL A 90 -7.86 -17.11 22.83
N LYS A 91 -8.00 -17.39 21.53
CA LYS A 91 -8.34 -16.37 20.53
C LYS A 91 -9.84 -16.07 20.60
N GLY A 92 -10.21 -14.77 20.57
CA GLY A 92 -11.61 -14.35 20.51
C GLY A 92 -12.28 -14.70 19.18
N PRO A 93 -13.62 -14.60 19.10
CA PRO A 93 -14.36 -14.86 17.86
C PRO A 93 -13.94 -13.86 16.77
N TYR A 94 -13.82 -14.36 15.54
CA TYR A 94 -13.59 -13.54 14.36
C TYR A 94 -14.91 -12.86 13.94
N PRO A 95 -14.91 -11.58 13.57
CA PRO A 95 -16.05 -10.97 12.89
C PRO A 95 -16.13 -11.49 11.45
N ASN A 96 -16.97 -12.50 11.23
CA ASN A 96 -17.34 -12.97 9.89
C ASN A 96 -18.65 -12.31 9.46
N ASN A 97 -18.64 -11.72 8.26
CA ASN A 97 -19.79 -11.18 7.53
C ASN A 97 -20.67 -10.11 8.21
N SER A 98 -21.52 -9.49 7.40
CA SER A 98 -22.59 -8.62 7.85
C SER A 98 -23.84 -9.47 8.11
N SER A 99 -24.00 -9.95 9.34
CA SER A 99 -25.19 -10.69 9.81
C SER A 99 -26.49 -9.85 9.84
N THR A 100 -26.45 -8.62 9.29
CA THR A 100 -27.56 -7.66 9.26
C THR A 100 -28.70 -8.10 8.34
N ALA A 101 -28.46 -8.99 7.37
CA ALA A 101 -29.52 -9.54 6.52
C ALA A 101 -30.38 -10.57 7.29
N ILE A 102 -29.73 -11.52 7.96
CA ILE A 102 -30.40 -12.60 8.70
C ILE A 102 -31.17 -12.08 9.92
N LEU A 103 -30.64 -11.09 10.63
CA LEU A 103 -31.35 -10.43 11.74
C LEU A 103 -32.56 -9.58 11.29
N ARG A 104 -32.86 -9.49 9.99
CA ARG A 104 -34.09 -8.88 9.42
C ARG A 104 -35.12 -9.91 8.92
N CYS A 105 -34.84 -11.20 9.05
CA CYS A 105 -35.82 -12.23 8.73
C CYS A 105 -36.93 -12.29 9.78
N ASP A 106 -38.12 -12.79 9.42
CA ASP A 106 -39.24 -12.89 10.38
C ASP A 106 -38.98 -13.98 11.42
N ARG A 107 -38.19 -14.99 11.03
CA ARG A 107 -37.88 -16.21 11.76
C ARG A 107 -36.42 -16.59 11.50
N ILE A 108 -35.72 -17.05 12.53
CA ILE A 108 -34.38 -17.64 12.39
C ILE A 108 -34.38 -19.11 12.83
N LEU A 109 -33.92 -20.00 11.95
CA LEU A 109 -33.66 -21.41 12.21
C LEU A 109 -32.16 -21.63 12.39
N LEU A 110 -31.77 -22.00 13.60
CA LEU A 110 -30.39 -22.27 14.00
C LEU A 110 -30.14 -23.78 13.98
N ILE A 111 -29.26 -24.28 13.11
CA ILE A 111 -28.98 -25.71 12.96
C ILE A 111 -27.52 -25.98 13.34
N CYS A 112 -27.26 -26.74 14.41
CA CYS A 112 -25.89 -27.04 14.82
C CYS A 112 -25.57 -28.50 15.13
N GLY A 113 -24.29 -28.84 14.94
CA GLY A 113 -23.70 -30.14 15.24
C GLY A 113 -22.55 -30.02 16.24
N GLY A 114 -22.63 -30.78 17.34
CA GLY A 114 -21.57 -30.84 18.35
C GLY A 114 -21.30 -29.48 18.99
N ILE A 115 -20.05 -29.01 18.91
CA ILE A 115 -19.64 -27.71 19.49
C ILE A 115 -20.12 -26.49 18.71
N GLY A 116 -20.67 -26.65 17.49
CA GLY A 116 -21.13 -25.53 16.66
C GLY A 116 -22.23 -24.67 17.29
N ILE A 117 -22.87 -25.14 18.37
CA ILE A 117 -23.77 -24.33 19.20
C ILE A 117 -23.13 -22.99 19.64
N THR A 118 -21.80 -22.93 19.85
CA THR A 118 -21.12 -21.70 20.28
C THR A 118 -21.16 -20.57 19.25
N GLY A 119 -21.24 -20.92 17.96
CA GLY A 119 -21.40 -19.94 16.87
C GLY A 119 -22.82 -19.41 16.74
N LEU A 120 -23.82 -20.20 17.16
CA LEU A 120 -25.24 -19.86 17.02
C LEU A 120 -25.83 -19.13 18.24
N LEU A 121 -25.22 -19.22 19.43
CA LEU A 121 -25.66 -18.50 20.63
C LEU A 121 -25.81 -16.97 20.44
N PRO A 122 -24.90 -16.26 19.74
CA PRO A 122 -25.09 -14.83 19.44
C PRO A 122 -26.39 -14.55 18.65
N PHE A 123 -26.75 -15.38 17.69
CA PHE A 123 -28.00 -15.23 16.93
C PHE A 123 -29.21 -15.55 17.82
N ALA A 124 -29.12 -16.59 18.65
CA ALA A 124 -30.18 -16.99 19.57
C ALA A 124 -30.53 -15.92 20.63
N HIS A 125 -29.58 -15.07 21.00
CA HIS A 125 -29.80 -13.99 21.97
C HIS A 125 -30.14 -12.63 21.32
N ASN A 126 -29.86 -12.44 20.03
CA ASN A 126 -30.07 -11.15 19.34
C ASN A 126 -31.30 -11.14 18.41
N HIS A 127 -32.03 -12.24 18.28
CA HIS A 127 -33.28 -12.28 17.51
C HIS A 127 -34.46 -12.74 18.37
N TRP A 128 -35.64 -12.15 18.13
CA TRP A 128 -36.84 -12.34 18.95
C TRP A 128 -37.62 -13.62 18.61
N ASN A 129 -37.45 -14.16 17.39
CA ASN A 129 -38.13 -15.35 16.90
C ASN A 129 -37.12 -16.38 16.37
N VAL A 130 -36.78 -17.36 17.21
CA VAL A 130 -35.69 -18.31 16.96
C VAL A 130 -36.14 -19.74 17.27
N LYS A 131 -35.85 -20.68 16.36
CA LYS A 131 -35.86 -22.13 16.60
C LYS A 131 -34.43 -22.67 16.58
N LEU A 132 -34.05 -23.43 17.59
CA LEU A 132 -32.73 -24.06 17.69
C LEU A 132 -32.82 -25.58 17.52
N ALA A 133 -32.29 -26.12 16.43
CA ALA A 133 -32.09 -27.55 16.21
C ALA A 133 -30.62 -27.92 16.46
N TRP A 134 -30.34 -28.71 17.50
CA TRP A 134 -28.98 -29.09 17.89
C TRP A 134 -28.84 -30.61 18.00
N SER A 135 -27.83 -31.19 17.32
CA SER A 135 -27.43 -32.58 17.54
C SER A 135 -26.04 -32.70 18.17
N LEU A 136 -25.87 -33.64 19.09
CA LEU A 136 -24.59 -33.96 19.71
C LEU A 136 -24.39 -35.47 19.90
N LYS A 137 -23.15 -35.95 19.78
CA LYS A 137 -22.80 -37.34 20.12
C LYS A 137 -22.99 -37.57 21.62
N GLU A 138 -23.40 -38.78 22.03
CA GLU A 138 -23.59 -39.13 23.45
C GLU A 138 -22.32 -38.86 24.30
N SER A 139 -21.14 -39.14 23.74
CA SER A 139 -19.82 -38.81 24.34
C SER A 139 -19.59 -37.32 24.67
N ALA A 140 -20.44 -36.41 24.19
CA ALA A 140 -20.37 -34.96 24.39
C ALA A 140 -21.53 -34.41 25.24
N LYS A 141 -22.35 -35.26 25.87
CA LYS A 141 -23.54 -34.85 26.66
C LYS A 141 -23.26 -33.77 27.70
N CYS A 142 -22.08 -33.77 28.33
CA CYS A 142 -21.70 -32.73 29.31
C CYS A 142 -21.77 -31.30 28.76
N VAL A 143 -21.56 -31.10 27.45
CA VAL A 143 -21.68 -29.78 26.81
C VAL A 143 -23.12 -29.26 26.88
N GLN A 144 -24.12 -30.14 26.78
CA GLN A 144 -25.53 -29.79 26.95
C GLN A 144 -25.87 -29.53 28.42
N ASP A 145 -25.41 -30.37 29.33
CA ASP A 145 -25.69 -30.24 30.77
C ASP A 145 -25.22 -28.87 31.30
N ASP A 146 -24.02 -28.44 30.89
CA ASP A 146 -23.42 -27.16 31.30
C ASP A 146 -23.95 -25.93 30.50
N LEU A 147 -24.39 -26.10 29.24
CA LEU A 147 -25.06 -25.02 28.47
C LEU A 147 -26.55 -24.87 28.79
N GLY A 148 -27.15 -25.81 29.54
CA GLY A 148 -28.56 -25.78 29.95
C GLY A 148 -29.06 -24.41 30.44
N PRO A 149 -28.34 -23.69 31.32
CA PRO A 149 -28.73 -22.35 31.76
C PRO A 149 -28.76 -21.28 30.66
N ALA A 150 -27.84 -21.34 29.69
CA ALA A 150 -27.82 -20.41 28.54
C ALA A 150 -28.95 -20.73 27.55
N LEU A 151 -29.22 -22.01 27.33
CA LEU A 151 -30.29 -22.50 26.45
C LEU A 151 -31.69 -22.38 27.06
N ALA A 152 -31.80 -22.03 28.35
CA ALA A 152 -33.08 -21.84 29.04
C ALA A 152 -33.93 -20.71 28.42
N GLY A 153 -33.29 -19.67 27.89
CA GLY A 153 -33.97 -18.52 27.26
C GLY A 153 -34.56 -18.79 25.88
N ILE A 154 -34.21 -19.90 25.22
CA ILE A 154 -34.72 -20.26 23.89
C ILE A 154 -36.00 -21.08 24.04
N ALA A 155 -37.15 -20.53 23.65
CA ALA A 155 -38.44 -21.19 23.81
C ALA A 155 -38.61 -22.40 22.88
N ASP A 156 -38.25 -22.25 21.60
CA ASP A 156 -38.38 -23.26 20.56
C ASP A 156 -37.02 -23.93 20.30
N LYS A 157 -36.85 -25.16 20.80
CA LYS A 157 -35.59 -25.90 20.65
C LYS A 157 -35.79 -27.41 20.58
N GLU A 158 -35.10 -28.03 19.64
CA GLU A 158 -34.98 -29.48 19.49
C GLU A 158 -33.51 -29.88 19.76
N ILE A 159 -33.29 -30.75 20.74
CA ILE A 159 -31.94 -31.23 21.08
C ILE A 159 -31.91 -32.77 20.96
N ARG A 160 -31.12 -33.28 20.01
CA ARG A 160 -30.92 -34.72 19.77
C ARG A 160 -29.55 -35.17 20.30
N ILE A 161 -29.54 -36.21 21.13
CA ILE A 161 -28.32 -36.82 21.67
C ILE A 161 -28.16 -38.21 21.05
N GLY A 162 -27.02 -38.50 20.45
CA GLY A 162 -26.72 -39.80 19.85
C GLY A 162 -27.35 -40.05 18.47
N SER A 163 -28.29 -39.20 18.03
CA SER A 163 -28.94 -39.26 16.72
C SER A 163 -28.71 -37.98 15.89
N ARG A 164 -28.82 -38.09 14.56
CA ARG A 164 -28.75 -36.93 13.64
C ARG A 164 -30.07 -36.15 13.61
N LEU A 165 -29.99 -34.88 13.24
CA LEU A 165 -31.15 -34.07 12.85
C LEU A 165 -31.64 -34.52 11.48
N ASP A 166 -32.95 -34.44 11.26
CA ASP A 166 -33.53 -34.52 9.91
C ASP A 166 -33.62 -33.11 9.34
N VAL A 167 -32.62 -32.75 8.53
CA VAL A 167 -32.43 -31.39 8.03
C VAL A 167 -33.48 -31.03 6.97
N GLU A 168 -33.89 -31.99 6.14
CA GLU A 168 -34.92 -31.78 5.13
C GLU A 168 -36.28 -31.55 5.78
N GLN A 169 -36.65 -32.35 6.78
CA GLN A 169 -37.89 -32.15 7.54
C GLN A 169 -37.89 -30.79 8.26
N LEU A 170 -36.81 -30.43 8.97
CA LEU A 170 -36.71 -29.16 9.71
C LEU A 170 -36.93 -27.93 8.82
N ILE A 171 -36.36 -27.94 7.62
CA ILE A 171 -36.49 -26.82 6.67
C ILE A 171 -37.87 -26.84 6.02
N ALA A 172 -38.43 -28.01 5.69
CA ALA A 172 -39.78 -28.14 5.15
C ALA A 172 -40.87 -27.67 6.14
N GLU A 173 -40.68 -27.91 7.45
CA GLU A 173 -41.57 -27.41 8.51
C GLU A 173 -41.58 -25.88 8.58
N GLU A 174 -40.43 -25.22 8.62
CA GLU A 174 -40.37 -23.75 8.65
C GLU A 174 -40.85 -23.13 7.31
N ALA A 175 -40.63 -23.82 6.18
CA ALA A 175 -41.17 -23.42 4.88
C ALA A 175 -42.70 -23.56 4.76
N ALA A 176 -43.30 -24.47 5.54
CA ALA A 176 -44.74 -24.66 5.62
C ALA A 176 -45.41 -23.77 6.69
N ALA A 177 -44.64 -23.24 7.64
CA ALA A 177 -45.14 -22.41 8.75
C ALA A 177 -45.67 -21.02 8.33
N GLY A 178 -45.44 -20.60 7.07
CA GLY A 178 -46.05 -19.39 6.51
C GLY A 178 -45.28 -18.08 6.71
N TRP A 179 -44.00 -18.14 7.08
CA TRP A 179 -43.10 -16.98 7.16
C TRP A 179 -42.79 -16.40 5.76
N GLU A 180 -42.65 -15.07 5.64
CA GLU A 180 -42.21 -14.45 4.39
C GLU A 180 -40.70 -14.65 4.19
N ARG A 181 -39.90 -14.42 5.25
CA ARG A 181 -38.44 -14.57 5.25
C ARG A 181 -37.94 -15.45 6.39
N VAL A 182 -37.21 -16.51 6.06
CA VAL A 182 -36.57 -17.41 7.04
C VAL A 182 -35.05 -17.31 6.91
N GLY A 183 -34.39 -16.85 7.98
CA GLY A 183 -32.94 -16.90 8.11
C GLY A 183 -32.51 -18.28 8.61
N VAL A 184 -31.65 -18.98 7.88
CA VAL A 184 -31.09 -20.28 8.28
C VAL A 184 -29.62 -20.09 8.60
N VAL A 185 -29.20 -20.36 9.84
CA VAL A 185 -27.79 -20.30 10.25
C VAL A 185 -27.33 -21.69 10.66
N ALA A 186 -26.38 -22.25 9.92
CA ALA A 186 -25.82 -23.57 10.20
C ALA A 186 -24.40 -23.48 10.78
N CYS A 187 -24.13 -24.18 11.88
CA CYS A 187 -22.77 -24.27 12.45
C CYS A 187 -22.43 -25.69 12.90
N GLY A 188 -21.44 -26.31 12.26
CA GLY A 188 -21.08 -27.70 12.56
C GLY A 188 -20.17 -28.36 11.51
N PRO A 189 -20.10 -29.71 11.53
CA PRO A 189 -19.29 -30.49 10.58
C PRO A 189 -19.69 -30.22 9.14
N GLY A 190 -18.72 -30.25 8.21
CA GLY A 190 -18.93 -29.95 6.79
C GLY A 190 -20.15 -30.65 6.17
N GLY A 191 -20.31 -31.96 6.42
CA GLY A 191 -21.47 -32.71 5.92
C GLY A 191 -22.83 -32.17 6.39
N LEU A 192 -22.97 -31.72 7.65
CA LEU A 192 -24.21 -31.09 8.14
C LEU A 192 -24.45 -29.75 7.43
N CYS A 193 -23.40 -28.96 7.25
CA CYS A 193 -23.48 -27.67 6.55
C CYS A 193 -23.84 -27.83 5.06
N ASP A 194 -23.36 -28.90 4.43
CA ASP A 194 -23.68 -29.24 3.04
C ASP A 194 -25.11 -29.81 2.90
N GLU A 195 -25.55 -30.65 3.84
CA GLU A 195 -26.95 -31.12 3.98
C GLU A 195 -27.91 -29.92 4.12
N VAL A 196 -27.61 -28.96 5.01
CA VAL A 196 -28.42 -27.73 5.15
C VAL A 196 -28.43 -26.91 3.86
N ARG A 197 -27.29 -26.74 3.20
CA ARG A 197 -27.23 -25.99 1.93
C ARG A 197 -28.09 -26.64 0.85
N ALA A 198 -28.05 -27.97 0.73
CA ALA A 198 -28.86 -28.72 -0.23
C ALA A 198 -30.36 -28.57 0.07
N ALA A 199 -30.77 -28.75 1.33
CA ALA A 199 -32.15 -28.67 1.76
C ALA A 199 -32.75 -27.26 1.61
N VAL A 200 -32.01 -26.19 1.95
CA VAL A 200 -32.47 -24.80 1.71
C VAL A 200 -32.61 -24.52 0.21
N ILE A 201 -31.66 -24.96 -0.63
CA ILE A 201 -31.75 -24.80 -2.10
C ILE A 201 -32.94 -25.59 -2.68
N ALA A 202 -33.32 -26.73 -2.08
CA ALA A 202 -34.51 -27.48 -2.48
C ALA A 202 -35.79 -26.73 -2.06
N ALA A 203 -35.90 -26.31 -0.80
CA ALA A 203 -37.07 -25.61 -0.28
C ALA A 203 -37.32 -24.25 -0.96
N ALA A 204 -36.27 -23.48 -1.26
CA ALA A 204 -36.36 -22.21 -1.99
C ALA A 204 -36.85 -22.36 -3.45
N LYS A 205 -36.88 -23.58 -4.01
CA LYS A 205 -37.44 -23.86 -5.34
C LYS A 205 -38.91 -24.28 -5.30
N THR A 206 -39.40 -24.77 -4.16
CA THR A 206 -40.74 -25.38 -4.02
C THR A 206 -41.71 -24.53 -3.20
N HIS A 207 -41.21 -23.76 -2.23
CA HIS A 207 -42.01 -22.90 -1.35
C HIS A 207 -41.93 -21.43 -1.78
N LYS A 208 -42.88 -20.60 -1.31
CA LYS A 208 -42.93 -19.16 -1.58
C LYS A 208 -42.10 -18.31 -0.61
N THR A 209 -41.53 -18.93 0.41
CA THR A 209 -40.72 -18.28 1.45
C THR A 209 -39.32 -17.92 0.92
N GLU A 210 -38.88 -16.70 1.22
CA GLU A 210 -37.52 -16.24 0.93
C GLU A 210 -36.56 -16.77 2.01
N PHE A 211 -35.43 -17.35 1.59
CA PHE A 211 -34.44 -17.94 2.50
C PHE A 211 -33.12 -17.16 2.45
N GLU A 212 -32.68 -16.69 3.62
CA GLU A 212 -31.34 -16.12 3.82
C GLU A 212 -30.47 -17.15 4.53
N LEU A 213 -29.34 -17.57 3.93
CA LEU A 213 -28.54 -18.70 4.42
C LEU A 213 -27.12 -18.27 4.80
N GLU A 214 -26.76 -18.47 6.07
CA GLU A 214 -25.40 -18.32 6.57
C GLU A 214 -24.88 -19.66 7.09
N ILE A 215 -23.66 -20.01 6.68
CA ILE A 215 -23.04 -21.28 7.03
C ILE A 215 -21.69 -20.97 7.68
N GLU A 216 -21.65 -21.13 9.00
CA GLU A 216 -20.42 -21.21 9.75
C GLU A 216 -19.87 -22.63 9.66
N GLY A 217 -19.09 -22.90 8.62
CA GLY A 217 -18.30 -24.13 8.57
C GLY A 217 -17.36 -24.19 9.77
N SER A 218 -17.40 -25.27 10.55
CA SER A 218 -16.50 -25.42 11.70
C SER A 218 -15.06 -25.71 11.24
N SER A 219 -14.35 -24.69 10.77
CA SER A 219 -12.88 -24.67 10.64
C SER A 219 -12.21 -24.56 12.03
N TYR A 220 -12.71 -25.35 12.98
CA TYR A 220 -12.14 -25.64 14.29
C TYR A 220 -11.76 -27.12 14.40
N ASP A 221 -11.49 -27.76 13.27
CA ASP A 221 -10.47 -28.80 13.29
C ASP A 221 -9.14 -28.16 13.67
N LEU A 222 -8.58 -28.65 14.77
CA LEU A 222 -7.13 -28.75 14.91
C LEU A 222 -6.66 -29.62 13.73
N VAL A 223 -6.31 -29.00 12.61
CA VAL A 223 -5.84 -29.69 11.41
C VAL A 223 -4.53 -30.41 11.76
N VAL A 224 -4.68 -31.68 12.11
CA VAL A 224 -3.68 -32.70 11.83
C VAL A 224 -4.06 -33.22 10.46
N GLU A 225 -3.20 -32.93 9.49
CA GLU A 225 -3.36 -33.34 8.10
C GLU A 225 -3.27 -34.86 7.99
N GLU A 226 -4.22 -35.50 7.30
CA GLU A 226 -4.10 -36.89 6.87
C GLU A 226 -4.53 -36.99 5.40
N SER A 227 -3.80 -37.80 4.63
CA SER A 227 -3.72 -37.74 3.17
C SER A 227 -4.71 -38.65 2.46
N GLY A 228 -5.22 -38.24 1.29
CA GLY A 228 -5.97 -39.15 0.42
C GLY A 228 -6.82 -38.49 -0.67
N THR A 229 -6.32 -38.53 -1.90
CA THR A 229 -7.02 -38.47 -3.20
C THR A 229 -8.53 -38.76 -3.25
N GLU A 230 -9.30 -37.91 -3.95
CA GLU A 230 -10.07 -38.31 -5.15
C GLU A 230 -10.59 -37.10 -5.99
N GLN A 231 -11.25 -37.36 -7.12
CA GLN A 231 -11.40 -36.45 -8.28
C GLN A 231 -12.81 -35.90 -8.54
N LEU A 232 -12.88 -34.84 -9.38
CA LEU A 232 -14.05 -34.35 -10.15
C LEU A 232 -15.18 -33.69 -9.32
N CYS A 233 -16.02 -32.78 -9.84
CA CYS A 233 -16.17 -32.27 -11.21
C CYS A 233 -16.55 -30.76 -11.23
N SER A 234 -16.42 -30.12 -12.40
CA SER A 234 -16.88 -28.74 -12.63
C SER A 234 -18.37 -28.69 -13.01
N LEU A 235 -19.11 -27.66 -12.54
CA LEU A 235 -20.32 -27.19 -13.20
C LEU A 235 -20.57 -25.69 -12.95
N LYS A 236 -20.86 -24.95 -14.05
CA LYS A 236 -21.28 -23.55 -14.06
C LYS A 236 -22.78 -23.42 -13.81
N GLY A 237 -23.22 -22.25 -13.32
CA GLY A 237 -24.62 -21.84 -13.37
C GLY A 237 -24.83 -20.37 -13.01
N GLU A 238 -24.86 -19.49 -14.02
CA GLU A 238 -25.54 -18.18 -13.91
C GLU A 238 -27.03 -18.37 -14.19
N ILE A 239 -27.92 -17.80 -13.37
CA ILE A 239 -29.21 -17.27 -13.84
C ILE A 239 -29.44 -15.90 -13.16
N HIS A 240 -30.07 -14.99 -13.89
CA HIS A 240 -30.02 -13.55 -13.66
C HIS A 240 -31.38 -12.91 -14.03
N LYS A 241 -31.68 -11.75 -13.42
CA LYS A 241 -32.62 -10.67 -13.86
C LYS A 241 -34.10 -10.66 -13.45
N GLY A 242 -34.50 -9.44 -13.06
CA GLY A 242 -35.74 -8.74 -13.46
C GLY A 242 -36.06 -7.61 -12.48
N GLY A 243 -36.24 -6.33 -12.84
CA GLY A 243 -36.09 -5.53 -14.07
C GLY A 243 -36.09 -4.03 -13.66
N PHE A 244 -35.66 -3.06 -14.46
CA PHE A 244 -36.30 -2.64 -15.71
C PHE A 244 -35.36 -1.78 -16.60
N ILE A 245 -35.49 -1.97 -17.92
CA ILE A 245 -35.13 -1.04 -19.01
C ILE A 245 -36.40 -1.02 -19.91
N PRO A 246 -36.66 0.00 -20.76
CA PRO A 246 -36.10 0.01 -22.13
C PRO A 246 -35.86 1.46 -22.67
N LEU A 247 -35.34 1.76 -23.87
CA LEU A 247 -35.04 0.98 -25.08
C LEU A 247 -33.66 1.34 -25.65
N LEU A 248 -33.07 0.41 -26.40
CA LEU A 248 -32.17 0.68 -27.52
C LEU A 248 -32.52 -0.31 -28.62
N TYR A 249 -32.65 0.13 -29.88
CA TYR A 249 -33.00 -0.71 -31.03
C TYR A 249 -31.88 -0.72 -32.06
N THR A 250 -31.64 -1.89 -32.66
CA THR A 250 -30.85 -2.03 -33.88
C THR A 250 -31.26 -3.29 -34.63
N MET A 251 -31.65 -3.19 -35.91
CA MET A 251 -31.41 -4.22 -36.95
C MET A 251 -31.65 -3.63 -38.36
N THR A 252 -31.40 -4.45 -39.39
CA THR A 252 -30.76 -4.06 -40.67
C THR A 252 -31.63 -4.19 -41.94
N SER A 253 -31.15 -3.58 -43.05
CA SER A 253 -31.55 -3.75 -44.48
C SER A 253 -33.00 -3.38 -44.85
N GLU A 254 -33.29 -2.66 -45.94
CA GLU A 254 -32.98 -3.03 -47.34
C GLU A 254 -32.91 -1.81 -48.30
N VAL A 255 -32.91 -2.06 -49.62
CA VAL A 255 -32.61 -1.12 -50.72
C VAL A 255 -33.89 -0.59 -51.38
N ASP A 256 -33.97 0.72 -51.72
CA ASP A 256 -34.44 1.12 -53.06
C ASP A 256 -34.03 2.53 -53.53
N ARG A 257 -34.09 2.74 -54.85
CA ARG A 257 -33.66 3.94 -55.60
C ARG A 257 -34.75 5.02 -55.67
N LYS A 258 -34.33 6.30 -55.76
CA LYS A 258 -34.68 7.15 -56.93
C LYS A 258 -33.82 8.42 -57.08
N ASN A 259 -33.56 8.73 -58.35
CA ASN A 259 -32.71 9.82 -58.86
C ASN A 259 -33.23 11.22 -58.51
N ASN A 260 -32.32 12.21 -58.50
CA ASN A 260 -32.31 13.19 -59.60
C ASN A 260 -30.94 13.85 -59.82
N SER A 261 -30.71 14.23 -61.07
CA SER A 261 -29.54 14.91 -61.67
C SER A 261 -29.42 16.40 -61.26
N ALA A 262 -28.36 17.18 -61.56
CA ALA A 262 -27.32 17.05 -62.59
C ALA A 262 -26.00 17.78 -62.23
N ASP A 263 -24.95 17.49 -63.00
CA ASP A 263 -23.65 18.19 -63.13
C ASP A 263 -23.77 19.62 -63.74
N PRO A 264 -22.65 20.35 -63.99
CA PRO A 264 -21.48 20.62 -63.14
C PRO A 264 -21.22 22.15 -63.04
N LEU A 265 -20.22 22.59 -62.27
CA LEU A 265 -19.36 23.76 -62.58
C LEU A 265 -18.27 23.95 -61.51
N THR A 266 -17.01 23.89 -61.93
CA THR A 266 -15.89 24.58 -61.25
C THR A 266 -15.96 26.08 -61.57
N PRO A 267 -15.60 26.95 -60.62
CA PRO A 267 -14.25 27.51 -60.69
C PRO A 267 -13.57 27.63 -59.31
N ASP A 268 -12.28 27.99 -59.36
CA ASP A 268 -11.38 28.20 -58.23
C ASP A 268 -11.90 29.23 -57.22
N PHE A 269 -11.68 29.02 -55.91
CA PHE A 269 -11.39 30.12 -54.97
C PHE A 269 -10.64 29.64 -53.71
N GLU A 270 -9.54 30.35 -53.46
CA GLU A 270 -8.76 30.64 -52.23
C GLU A 270 -8.86 29.75 -50.97
N ALA A 271 -7.69 29.55 -50.35
CA ALA A 271 -7.52 28.83 -49.10
C ALA A 271 -7.75 29.73 -47.87
N ASP A 272 -8.87 29.55 -47.18
CA ASP A 272 -9.10 30.14 -45.86
C ASP A 272 -8.74 29.14 -44.75
N ALA A 273 -7.51 29.24 -44.24
CA ALA A 273 -7.12 28.62 -42.98
C ALA A 273 -7.76 29.41 -41.82
N ALA A 274 -8.72 28.81 -41.12
CA ALA A 274 -9.41 29.44 -40.00
C ALA A 274 -8.42 29.85 -38.89
N ALA A 275 -8.15 31.16 -38.79
CA ALA A 275 -7.20 31.72 -37.85
C ALA A 275 -7.70 31.56 -36.40
N GLU A 276 -7.04 30.70 -35.62
CA GLU A 276 -7.18 30.68 -34.17
C GLU A 276 -6.69 32.02 -33.61
N LYS A 277 -7.54 32.73 -32.85
CA LYS A 277 -7.19 34.02 -32.23
C LYS A 277 -6.13 33.82 -31.14
N HIS A 278 -4.86 33.85 -31.53
CA HIS A 278 -3.77 34.08 -30.59
C HIS A 278 -3.97 35.45 -29.92
N GLN A 279 -4.19 35.42 -28.61
CA GLN A 279 -4.48 36.58 -27.79
C GLN A 279 -3.19 37.38 -27.57
N THR A 280 -2.94 38.38 -28.42
CA THR A 280 -1.77 39.28 -28.32
C THR A 280 -1.81 40.02 -26.98
N LEU A 281 -0.88 39.66 -26.08
CA LEU A 281 -0.73 40.30 -24.77
C LEU A 281 -0.06 41.67 -24.96
N ASN A 282 -0.80 42.75 -24.69
CA ASN A 282 -0.24 44.10 -24.66
C ASN A 282 0.67 44.27 -23.43
N ILE A 283 1.96 44.01 -23.61
CA ILE A 283 3.01 44.32 -22.63
C ILE A 283 3.50 45.74 -22.90
N THR A 284 3.38 46.63 -21.91
CA THR A 284 4.06 47.93 -21.94
C THR A 284 5.58 47.70 -21.81
N THR A 285 6.30 47.95 -22.90
CA THR A 285 7.76 47.78 -22.98
C THR A 285 8.50 48.77 -22.07
N ILE A 286 9.50 48.26 -21.35
CA ILE A 286 10.51 49.06 -20.64
C ILE A 286 11.73 49.17 -21.58
N PRO A 287 12.32 50.36 -21.81
CA PRO A 287 13.39 50.48 -22.81
C PRO A 287 14.71 49.88 -22.33
N GLY A 288 15.27 48.92 -23.10
CA GLY A 288 16.71 48.62 -23.08
C GLY A 288 17.13 47.18 -22.72
N SER A 289 16.90 46.20 -23.60
CA SER A 289 17.74 44.99 -23.72
C SER A 289 17.49 44.25 -25.04
N ASN A 290 18.51 44.03 -25.87
CA ASN A 290 18.41 43.44 -27.23
C ASN A 290 18.13 41.91 -27.27
N ASP A 291 17.35 41.36 -26.34
CA ASP A 291 17.01 39.94 -26.24
C ASP A 291 15.48 39.71 -26.40
N GLU A 292 14.85 40.37 -27.38
CA GLU A 292 13.37 40.52 -27.43
C GLU A 292 12.59 39.31 -28.00
N GLU A 293 13.24 38.34 -28.63
CA GLU A 293 12.54 37.30 -29.42
C GLU A 293 12.05 36.07 -28.62
N PHE A 294 12.55 35.85 -27.39
CA PHE A 294 12.35 34.58 -26.65
C PHE A 294 11.20 34.56 -25.63
N THR A 295 10.52 35.68 -25.34
CA THR A 295 9.55 35.78 -24.22
C THR A 295 8.06 35.82 -24.62
N ALA A 296 7.72 35.98 -25.89
CA ALA A 296 6.34 36.24 -26.32
C ALA A 296 5.38 35.04 -26.18
N ASN A 297 5.89 33.80 -26.17
CA ASN A 297 5.10 32.56 -26.17
C ASN A 297 5.10 31.81 -24.82
N SER A 298 5.61 32.41 -23.74
CA SER A 298 5.67 31.78 -22.41
C SER A 298 4.30 31.68 -21.74
N GLN A 299 4.05 30.59 -21.01
CA GLN A 299 2.79 30.37 -20.29
C GLN A 299 2.60 31.35 -19.12
N TYR A 300 1.34 31.59 -18.75
CA TYR A 300 0.94 32.56 -17.73
C TYR A 300 1.69 32.41 -16.40
N GLY A 301 1.81 31.17 -15.89
CA GLY A 301 2.47 30.87 -14.62
C GLY A 301 3.98 31.10 -14.63
N VAL A 302 4.63 30.96 -15.80
CA VAL A 302 6.03 31.30 -16.01
C VAL A 302 6.22 32.81 -15.92
N LEU A 303 5.51 33.56 -16.77
CA LEU A 303 5.53 35.02 -16.78
C LEU A 303 5.18 35.64 -15.42
N ALA A 304 4.22 35.03 -14.71
CA ALA A 304 3.82 35.47 -13.38
C ALA A 304 4.92 35.30 -12.32
N ALA A 305 5.79 34.27 -12.41
CA ALA A 305 6.92 34.15 -11.49
C ALA A 305 8.13 34.99 -11.91
N GLU A 306 8.38 35.18 -13.20
CA GLU A 306 9.39 36.14 -13.67
C GLU A 306 9.02 37.58 -13.23
N ALA A 307 7.76 37.96 -13.35
CA ALA A 307 7.25 39.19 -12.75
C ALA A 307 7.45 39.22 -11.23
N MET A 308 7.20 38.10 -10.54
CA MET A 308 7.33 37.98 -9.10
C MET A 308 8.79 38.16 -8.61
N THR A 309 9.80 37.56 -9.26
CA THR A 309 11.22 37.69 -8.86
C THR A 309 11.77 39.12 -9.00
N THR A 310 11.15 39.97 -9.81
CA THR A 310 11.49 41.41 -9.88
C THR A 310 10.96 42.24 -8.71
N VAL A 311 9.88 41.78 -8.05
CA VAL A 311 9.15 42.52 -7.01
C VAL A 311 9.58 42.11 -5.59
N TRP A 312 10.30 40.99 -5.46
CA TRP A 312 10.76 40.42 -4.19
C TRP A 312 11.89 41.23 -3.55
N SER A 313 11.80 41.46 -2.23
CA SER A 313 12.94 41.99 -1.47
C SER A 313 13.90 40.85 -1.10
N LYS A 314 15.17 41.20 -0.84
CA LYS A 314 16.15 40.25 -0.30
C LYS A 314 15.70 39.63 1.03
N ARG A 315 14.88 40.32 1.83
CA ARG A 315 14.33 39.81 3.10
C ARG A 315 13.29 38.73 2.84
N ASP A 316 12.34 38.99 1.94
CA ASP A 316 11.30 38.02 1.56
C ASP A 316 11.92 36.75 0.99
N LEU A 317 12.96 36.89 0.16
CA LEU A 317 13.71 35.77 -0.42
C LEU A 317 14.39 34.93 0.65
N ILE A 318 15.13 35.55 1.59
CA ILE A 318 15.76 34.81 2.70
C ILE A 318 14.71 34.08 3.56
N ILE A 319 13.60 34.74 3.89
CA ILE A 319 12.53 34.12 4.69
C ILE A 319 11.90 32.94 3.95
N ALA A 320 11.62 33.07 2.65
CA ALA A 320 11.08 31.99 1.84
C ALA A 320 12.03 30.78 1.76
N PHE A 321 13.34 30.99 1.59
CA PHE A 321 14.33 29.90 1.61
C PHE A 321 14.38 29.19 2.97
N VAL A 322 14.32 29.92 4.08
CA VAL A 322 14.26 29.34 5.44
C VAL A 322 12.95 28.56 5.67
N LEU A 323 11.81 29.09 5.22
CA LEU A 323 10.52 28.40 5.34
C LEU A 323 10.47 27.14 4.46
N LEU A 324 10.99 27.18 3.23
CA LEU A 324 11.10 25.98 2.37
C LEU A 324 11.99 24.91 2.99
N TRP A 325 13.11 25.32 3.62
CA TRP A 325 13.97 24.40 4.37
C TRP A 325 13.21 23.74 5.54
N LEU A 326 12.40 24.51 6.29
CA LEU A 326 11.56 23.99 7.38
C LEU A 326 10.43 23.08 6.88
N ILE A 327 9.79 23.41 5.76
CA ILE A 327 8.76 22.56 5.13
C ILE A 327 9.37 21.23 4.70
N GLN A 328 10.54 21.25 4.04
CA GLN A 328 11.23 20.01 3.68
C GLN A 328 11.74 19.24 4.90
N ALA A 329 12.13 19.92 5.97
CA ALA A 329 12.46 19.26 7.23
C ALA A 329 11.27 18.46 7.78
N VAL A 330 10.09 19.08 7.87
CA VAL A 330 8.84 18.42 8.30
C VAL A 330 8.46 17.29 7.34
N ASN A 331 8.50 17.53 6.02
CA ASN A 331 8.20 16.53 5.00
C ASN A 331 9.10 15.29 5.11
N TYR A 332 10.41 15.45 5.30
CA TYR A 332 11.32 14.31 5.49
C TYR A 332 11.03 13.56 6.80
N MET A 333 10.76 14.24 7.92
CA MET A 333 10.38 13.57 9.17
C MET A 333 9.06 12.79 9.02
N GLN A 334 8.06 13.41 8.40
CA GLN A 334 6.76 12.81 8.11
C GLN A 334 6.88 11.59 7.19
N SER A 335 7.76 11.65 6.18
CA SER A 335 8.04 10.52 5.30
C SER A 335 8.74 9.37 6.06
N THR A 336 9.74 9.67 6.90
CA THR A 336 10.38 8.68 7.78
C THR A 336 9.37 8.01 8.71
N ALA A 337 8.49 8.80 9.35
CA ALA A 337 7.46 8.28 10.23
C ALA A 337 6.41 7.45 9.50
N THR A 338 5.95 7.92 8.33
CA THR A 338 5.03 7.17 7.48
C THR A 338 5.62 5.82 7.09
N ALA A 339 6.87 5.78 6.64
CA ALA A 339 7.57 4.54 6.30
C ALA A 339 7.72 3.58 7.50
N ALA A 340 7.95 4.11 8.71
CA ALA A 340 7.97 3.32 9.93
C ALA A 340 6.57 2.77 10.30
N PHE A 341 5.51 3.56 10.13
CA PHE A 341 4.14 3.15 10.47
C PHE A 341 3.54 2.15 9.48
N THR A 342 3.79 2.29 8.18
CA THR A 342 3.21 1.46 7.11
C THR A 342 3.15 -0.05 7.41
N PRO A 343 4.25 -0.74 7.79
CA PRO A 343 4.21 -2.19 8.05
C PRO A 343 3.32 -2.56 9.25
N PHE A 344 3.18 -1.69 10.26
CA PHE A 344 2.28 -1.91 11.39
C PHE A 344 0.82 -1.70 10.99
N VAL A 345 0.52 -0.73 10.12
CA VAL A 345 -0.83 -0.51 9.60
C VAL A 345 -1.32 -1.71 8.81
N THR A 346 -0.51 -2.21 7.87
CA THR A 346 -0.89 -3.38 7.05
C THR A 346 -0.93 -4.68 7.85
N SER A 347 -0.07 -4.82 8.87
CA SER A 347 -0.12 -5.95 9.81
C SER A 347 -1.35 -5.91 10.73
N ALA A 348 -1.78 -4.72 11.20
CA ALA A 348 -3.01 -4.55 11.99
C ALA A 348 -4.28 -4.97 11.22
N PHE A 349 -4.23 -5.01 9.89
CA PHE A 349 -5.29 -5.51 9.02
C PHE A 349 -5.01 -6.92 8.44
N ALA A 350 -4.06 -7.67 9.01
CA ALA A 350 -3.63 -9.01 8.58
C ALA A 350 -3.22 -9.11 7.08
N ALA A 351 -2.77 -8.00 6.49
CA ALA A 351 -2.50 -7.86 5.06
C ALA A 351 -1.09 -7.31 4.80
N HIS A 352 -0.09 -7.78 5.56
CA HIS A 352 1.28 -7.23 5.51
C HIS A 352 1.89 -7.27 4.09
N SER A 353 1.63 -8.34 3.33
CA SER A 353 2.06 -8.48 1.93
C SER A 353 1.39 -7.50 0.94
N LEU A 354 0.27 -6.87 1.29
CA LEU A 354 -0.32 -5.79 0.49
C LEU A 354 0.47 -4.48 0.57
N THR A 355 1.42 -4.32 1.50
CA THR A 355 2.25 -3.12 1.63
C THR A 355 2.95 -2.71 0.32
N ALA A 356 3.49 -3.69 -0.40
CA ALA A 356 4.11 -3.46 -1.71
C ALA A 356 3.06 -3.04 -2.75
N THR A 357 1.88 -3.67 -2.73
CA THR A 357 0.78 -3.40 -3.64
C THR A 357 0.27 -1.96 -3.52
N THR A 358 -0.01 -1.49 -2.30
CA THR A 358 -0.51 -0.11 -2.07
C THR A 358 0.55 0.93 -2.44
N SER A 359 1.82 0.63 -2.18
CA SER A 359 2.95 1.50 -2.53
C SER A 359 3.21 1.58 -4.04
N VAL A 360 3.03 0.47 -4.78
CA VAL A 360 3.10 0.45 -6.25
C VAL A 360 1.98 1.30 -6.86
N VAL A 361 0.73 1.14 -6.42
CA VAL A 361 -0.40 1.95 -6.91
C VAL A 361 -0.18 3.45 -6.62
N SER A 362 0.25 3.78 -5.41
CA SER A 362 0.50 5.17 -5.00
C SER A 362 1.65 5.81 -5.80
N SER A 363 2.75 5.08 -6.02
CA SER A 363 3.87 5.54 -6.84
C SER A 363 3.48 5.75 -8.32
N VAL A 364 2.70 4.83 -8.91
CA VAL A 364 2.26 4.97 -10.30
C VAL A 364 1.34 6.17 -10.49
N ILE A 365 0.37 6.39 -9.59
CA ILE A 365 -0.56 7.52 -9.69
C ILE A 365 0.17 8.86 -9.41
N ALA A 366 1.11 8.90 -8.46
CA ALA A 366 1.95 10.08 -8.23
C ALA A 366 2.87 10.39 -9.43
N GLY A 367 3.40 9.37 -10.10
CA GLY A 367 4.08 9.51 -11.38
C GLY A 367 3.16 10.12 -12.45
N GLY A 368 2.03 9.47 -12.73
CA GLY A 368 1.05 9.92 -13.73
C GLY A 368 0.47 11.32 -13.49
N THR A 369 0.40 11.78 -12.24
CA THR A 369 -0.10 13.13 -11.92
C THR A 369 0.97 14.22 -11.95
N SER A 370 2.27 13.88 -11.89
CA SER A 370 3.37 14.86 -11.81
C SER A 370 3.40 15.89 -12.96
N LEU A 371 3.18 15.45 -14.20
CA LEU A 371 3.02 16.35 -15.36
C LEU A 371 1.74 17.19 -15.30
N GLY A 372 0.68 16.68 -14.68
CA GLY A 372 -0.51 17.45 -14.32
C GLY A 372 -0.16 18.60 -13.36
N VAL A 373 0.65 18.34 -12.32
CA VAL A 373 1.12 19.38 -11.38
C VAL A 373 1.95 20.47 -12.10
N ALA A 374 2.78 20.09 -13.07
CA ALA A 374 3.51 21.06 -13.90
C ALA A 374 2.55 21.98 -14.66
N LYS A 375 1.58 21.40 -15.39
CA LYS A 375 0.53 22.17 -16.07
C LYS A 375 -0.27 23.06 -15.11
N VAL A 376 -0.57 22.61 -13.87
CA VAL A 376 -1.23 23.46 -12.87
C VAL A 376 -0.36 24.67 -12.51
N MET A 377 0.95 24.49 -12.30
CA MET A 377 1.87 25.61 -12.08
C MET A 377 1.92 26.58 -13.26
N ASP A 378 1.94 26.05 -14.49
CA ASP A 378 2.10 26.83 -15.71
C ASP A 378 0.80 27.59 -16.10
N ILE A 379 -0.38 27.11 -15.70
CA ILE A 379 -1.68 27.75 -16.00
C ILE A 379 -2.21 28.59 -14.82
N TRP A 380 -2.12 28.11 -13.58
CA TRP A 380 -2.70 28.77 -12.40
C TRP A 380 -1.68 29.61 -11.62
N GLY A 381 -0.39 29.27 -11.73
CA GLY A 381 0.68 29.86 -10.94
C GLY A 381 1.20 28.92 -9.86
N ARG A 382 2.44 29.18 -9.44
CA ARG A 382 3.21 28.33 -8.51
C ARG A 382 2.58 28.25 -7.09
N PRO A 383 2.14 29.35 -6.45
CA PRO A 383 1.47 29.29 -5.13
C PRO A 383 0.16 28.50 -5.13
N GLN A 384 -0.59 28.54 -6.24
CA GLN A 384 -1.85 27.83 -6.40
C GLN A 384 -1.62 26.32 -6.47
N ALA A 385 -0.66 25.88 -7.29
CA ALA A 385 -0.26 24.47 -7.36
C ALA A 385 0.20 23.95 -5.99
N PHE A 386 1.07 24.71 -5.30
CA PHE A 386 1.55 24.40 -3.95
C PHE A 386 0.39 24.21 -2.95
N THR A 387 -0.65 25.05 -3.02
CA THR A 387 -1.85 24.93 -2.17
C THR A 387 -2.66 23.68 -2.49
N VAL A 388 -2.84 23.34 -3.77
CA VAL A 388 -3.58 22.12 -4.17
C VAL A 388 -2.85 20.86 -3.71
N MET A 389 -1.52 20.81 -3.88
CA MET A 389 -0.72 19.65 -3.45
C MET A 389 -0.70 19.49 -1.93
N LEU A 390 -0.65 20.60 -1.18
CA LEU A 390 -0.84 20.59 0.27
C LEU A 390 -2.19 19.98 0.67
N VAL A 391 -3.29 20.46 0.09
CA VAL A 391 -4.64 19.94 0.42
C VAL A 391 -4.77 18.44 0.11
N LEU A 392 -4.19 17.96 -1.00
CA LEU A 392 -4.16 16.52 -1.31
C LEU A 392 -3.35 15.72 -0.28
N MET A 393 -2.20 16.24 0.16
CA MET A 393 -1.39 15.61 1.21
C MET A 393 -2.14 15.52 2.54
N GLU A 394 -2.81 16.61 2.95
CA GLU A 394 -3.60 16.65 4.19
C GLU A 394 -4.80 15.69 4.16
N ILE A 395 -5.52 15.62 3.04
CA ILE A 395 -6.60 14.63 2.85
C ILE A 395 -6.04 13.20 3.03
N GLY A 396 -4.87 12.91 2.44
CA GLY A 396 -4.18 11.64 2.62
C GLY A 396 -3.86 11.34 4.09
N LEU A 397 -3.25 12.28 4.83
CA LEU A 397 -2.92 12.11 6.24
C LEU A 397 -4.16 11.92 7.13
N ILE A 398 -5.22 12.69 6.90
CA ILE A 398 -6.49 12.58 7.64
C ILE A 398 -7.16 11.23 7.36
N MET A 399 -7.11 10.75 6.11
CA MET A 399 -7.61 9.40 5.76
C MET A 399 -6.76 8.29 6.39
N MET A 400 -5.42 8.44 6.45
CA MET A 400 -4.55 7.48 7.15
C MET A 400 -4.83 7.44 8.65
N ALA A 401 -5.07 8.60 9.29
CA ALA A 401 -5.45 8.67 10.70
C ALA A 401 -6.79 7.96 11.01
N LYS A 402 -7.72 7.95 10.05
CA LYS A 402 -9.05 7.34 10.18
C LYS A 402 -9.20 5.95 9.56
N CYS A 403 -8.17 5.36 8.95
CA CYS A 403 -8.32 4.11 8.19
C CYS A 403 -8.75 2.91 9.09
N GLU A 404 -9.87 2.27 8.76
CA GLU A 404 -10.36 1.05 9.45
C GLU A 404 -10.15 -0.22 8.62
N ASN A 405 -9.70 -0.09 7.37
CA ASN A 405 -9.42 -1.18 6.46
C ASN A 405 -8.28 -0.83 5.48
N VAL A 406 -7.72 -1.86 4.85
CA VAL A 406 -6.59 -1.73 3.90
C VAL A 406 -6.97 -0.90 2.68
N GLN A 407 -8.23 -0.97 2.22
CA GLN A 407 -8.72 -0.25 1.06
C GLN A 407 -8.70 1.27 1.28
N THR A 408 -9.15 1.73 2.45
CA THR A 408 -9.08 3.15 2.83
C THR A 408 -7.63 3.59 2.98
N TYR A 409 -6.77 2.75 3.57
CA TYR A 409 -5.34 3.05 3.67
C TYR A 409 -4.66 3.17 2.29
N ALA A 410 -4.97 2.26 1.37
CA ALA A 410 -4.46 2.30 0.00
C ALA A 410 -4.89 3.58 -0.73
N ALA A 411 -6.17 3.96 -0.63
CA ALA A 411 -6.66 5.23 -1.18
C ALA A 411 -5.99 6.45 -0.51
N ALA A 412 -5.82 6.41 0.81
CA ALA A 412 -5.13 7.47 1.56
C ALA A 412 -3.66 7.62 1.14
N GLN A 413 -2.97 6.50 0.87
CA GLN A 413 -1.60 6.49 0.39
C GLN A 413 -1.46 7.12 -1.00
N VAL A 414 -2.45 6.93 -1.89
CA VAL A 414 -2.49 7.64 -3.18
C VAL A 414 -2.56 9.16 -2.97
N PHE A 415 -3.52 9.65 -2.18
CA PHE A 415 -3.65 11.09 -1.91
C PHE A 415 -2.39 11.68 -1.26
N TYR A 416 -1.86 10.98 -0.25
CA TYR A 416 -0.63 11.35 0.45
C TYR A 416 0.58 11.43 -0.50
N THR A 417 0.85 10.39 -1.29
CA THR A 417 2.03 10.34 -2.16
C THR A 417 1.93 11.33 -3.31
N VAL A 418 0.74 11.53 -3.91
CA VAL A 418 0.50 12.58 -4.92
C VAL A 418 0.76 13.97 -4.32
N GLY A 419 0.19 14.27 -3.15
CA GLY A 419 0.38 15.55 -2.48
C GLY A 419 1.83 15.80 -2.05
N TYR A 420 2.47 14.82 -1.41
CA TYR A 420 3.86 14.89 -0.95
C TYR A 420 4.86 15.08 -2.09
N ASN A 421 4.73 14.28 -3.17
CA ASN A 421 5.59 14.41 -4.35
C ASN A 421 5.32 15.75 -5.04
N GLY A 422 4.06 16.15 -5.22
CA GLY A 422 3.70 17.43 -5.85
C GLY A 422 4.17 18.66 -5.07
N LEU A 423 4.12 18.61 -3.73
CA LEU A 423 4.61 19.67 -2.84
C LEU A 423 6.14 19.79 -2.90
N SER A 424 6.84 18.65 -2.88
CA SER A 424 8.30 18.59 -3.05
C SER A 424 8.72 19.11 -4.44
N PHE A 425 8.07 18.64 -5.49
CA PHE A 425 8.28 19.08 -6.88
C PHE A 425 8.05 20.59 -7.05
N THR A 426 6.94 21.13 -6.51
CA THR A 426 6.66 22.58 -6.56
C THR A 426 7.72 23.38 -5.81
N SER A 427 8.26 22.86 -4.69
CA SER A 427 9.36 23.47 -3.94
C SER A 427 10.67 23.51 -4.75
N THR A 428 11.00 22.42 -5.47
CA THR A 428 12.17 22.35 -6.36
C THR A 428 12.03 23.30 -7.55
N VAL A 429 10.87 23.35 -8.21
CA VAL A 429 10.60 24.29 -9.31
C VAL A 429 10.72 25.74 -8.84
N PHE A 430 10.19 26.05 -7.66
CA PHE A 430 10.30 27.38 -7.09
C PHE A 430 11.75 27.81 -6.83
N ILE A 431 12.58 26.92 -6.27
CA ILE A 431 14.00 27.20 -6.07
C ILE A 431 14.75 27.29 -7.42
N ALA A 432 14.34 26.52 -8.43
CA ALA A 432 14.88 26.62 -9.78
C ALA A 432 14.57 28.00 -10.41
N ASP A 433 13.35 28.53 -10.23
CA ASP A 433 12.97 29.87 -10.69
C ASP A 433 13.78 30.99 -9.98
N MET A 434 14.12 30.82 -8.70
CA MET A 434 14.82 31.84 -7.89
C MET A 434 16.35 31.77 -7.88
N SER A 435 16.94 30.78 -8.56
CA SER A 435 18.39 30.58 -8.61
C SER A 435 18.92 30.61 -10.04
N GLN A 436 20.09 31.22 -10.23
CA GLN A 436 20.81 31.16 -11.49
C GLN A 436 21.24 29.72 -11.79
N LEU A 437 21.23 29.27 -13.06
CA LEU A 437 21.56 27.87 -13.43
C LEU A 437 22.89 27.39 -12.81
N LYS A 438 23.92 28.26 -12.79
CA LYS A 438 25.22 28.02 -12.13
C LYS A 438 25.12 27.70 -10.63
N ASN A 439 24.13 28.26 -9.94
CA ASN A 439 23.94 28.19 -8.49
C ASN A 439 22.78 27.24 -8.11
N ARG A 440 21.94 26.86 -9.08
CA ARG A 440 20.75 26.02 -8.93
C ARG A 440 21.03 24.66 -8.31
N ALA A 441 22.08 23.96 -8.75
CA ALA A 441 22.50 22.68 -8.15
C ALA A 441 22.79 22.80 -6.63
N PHE A 442 23.39 23.91 -6.21
CA PHE A 442 23.64 24.18 -4.79
C PHE A 442 22.36 24.56 -4.03
N ALA A 443 21.44 25.30 -4.68
CA ALA A 443 20.16 25.67 -4.09
C ALA A 443 19.22 24.46 -3.89
N ILE A 444 19.21 23.51 -4.83
CA ILE A 444 18.49 22.23 -4.70
C ILE A 444 19.12 21.38 -3.60
N ALA A 445 20.45 21.28 -3.55
CA ALA A 445 21.14 20.57 -2.46
C ALA A 445 20.89 21.20 -1.07
N TYR A 446 20.73 22.54 -1.00
CA TYR A 446 20.28 23.20 0.23
C TYR A 446 18.87 22.76 0.64
N LEU A 447 17.95 22.61 -0.32
CA LEU A 447 16.59 22.13 -0.07
C LEU A 447 16.55 20.69 0.44
N SER A 448 17.50 19.84 0.02
CA SER A 448 17.62 18.45 0.51
C SER A 448 18.35 18.33 1.86
N SER A 449 19.14 19.34 2.24
CA SER A 449 19.97 19.33 3.46
C SER A 449 19.26 19.01 4.80
N PRO A 450 17.94 19.25 5.03
CA PRO A 450 17.29 18.82 6.27
C PRO A 450 17.39 17.31 6.53
N SER A 451 17.48 16.46 5.49
CA SER A 451 17.59 15.00 5.63
C SER A 451 18.87 14.53 6.32
N VAL A 452 19.84 15.42 6.56
CA VAL A 452 21.02 15.14 7.40
C VAL A 452 20.63 14.99 8.88
N ILE A 453 19.61 15.71 9.33
CA ILE A 453 19.20 15.79 10.74
C ILE A 453 17.89 15.04 10.98
N THR A 454 16.92 15.18 10.06
CA THR A 454 15.54 14.77 10.28
C THR A 454 15.31 13.27 10.49
N PRO A 455 16.03 12.32 9.86
CA PRO A 455 15.76 10.89 10.08
C PRO A 455 16.12 10.40 11.48
N TRP A 456 17.14 11.01 12.10
CA TRP A 456 17.60 10.68 13.45
C TRP A 456 16.55 11.06 14.51
N ILE A 457 15.91 12.22 14.32
CA ILE A 457 14.79 12.68 15.16
C ILE A 457 13.52 11.89 14.81
N GLY A 458 13.28 11.67 13.51
CA GLY A 458 12.11 10.95 12.99
C GLY A 458 12.00 9.53 13.51
N GLY A 459 13.10 8.78 13.58
CA GLY A 459 13.12 7.42 14.14
C GLY A 459 12.65 7.36 15.60
N TYR A 460 13.26 8.17 16.47
CA TYR A 460 12.88 8.25 17.89
C TYR A 460 11.43 8.72 18.08
N LEU A 461 11.01 9.73 17.33
CA LEU A 461 9.64 10.25 17.37
C LEU A 461 8.62 9.19 16.92
N SER A 462 8.94 8.41 15.89
CA SER A 462 8.08 7.34 15.37
C SER A 462 7.92 6.21 16.38
N GLN A 463 9.01 5.80 17.05
CA GLN A 463 8.96 4.80 18.12
C GLN A 463 8.07 5.28 19.27
N SER A 464 8.31 6.49 19.79
CA SER A 464 7.51 7.06 20.88
C SER A 464 6.03 7.25 20.51
N MET A 465 5.73 7.59 19.25
CA MET A 465 4.35 7.63 18.75
C MET A 465 3.70 6.25 18.74
N LEU A 466 4.39 5.21 18.28
CA LEU A 466 3.88 3.83 18.27
C LEU A 466 3.66 3.28 19.69
N ASP A 467 4.60 3.53 20.61
CA ASP A 467 4.58 3.00 21.98
C ASP A 467 3.53 3.66 22.89
N HIS A 468 3.09 4.89 22.59
CA HIS A 468 2.21 5.67 23.48
C HIS A 468 0.89 6.13 22.85
N VAL A 469 0.89 6.54 21.58
CA VAL A 469 -0.24 7.26 20.96
C VAL A 469 -0.91 6.46 19.83
N GLY A 470 -0.18 5.50 19.26
CA GLY A 470 -0.58 4.69 18.11
C GLY A 470 -0.44 5.43 16.77
N PHE A 471 -0.31 4.66 15.68
CA PHE A 471 -0.10 5.19 14.33
C PHE A 471 -1.19 6.17 13.87
N ARG A 472 -2.45 5.97 14.30
CA ARG A 472 -3.62 6.79 13.91
C ARG A 472 -3.44 8.24 14.34
N TRP A 473 -3.09 8.46 15.61
CA TRP A 473 -2.77 9.79 16.12
C TRP A 473 -1.41 10.28 15.62
N GLY A 474 -0.45 9.40 15.34
CA GLY A 474 0.80 9.75 14.66
C GLY A 474 0.54 10.50 13.34
N TYR A 475 -0.28 9.95 12.45
CA TYR A 475 -0.71 10.62 11.21
C TYR A 475 -1.49 11.92 11.48
N GLY A 476 -2.36 11.94 12.49
CA GLY A 476 -3.10 13.14 12.89
C GLY A 476 -2.19 14.29 13.36
N ILE A 477 -1.13 13.99 14.11
CA ILE A 477 -0.13 14.99 14.54
C ILE A 477 0.61 15.57 13.32
N TRP A 478 1.02 14.71 12.38
CA TRP A 478 1.70 15.17 11.17
C TRP A 478 0.87 16.14 10.33
N ALA A 479 -0.44 15.90 10.19
CA ALA A 479 -1.37 16.79 9.49
C ALA A 479 -1.50 18.21 10.10
N PHE A 480 -1.20 18.38 11.40
CA PHE A 480 -1.10 19.70 12.01
C PHE A 480 0.30 20.31 11.85
N VAL A 481 1.35 19.51 12.00
CA VAL A 481 2.75 19.97 11.95
C VAL A 481 3.16 20.40 10.53
N SER A 482 2.67 19.73 9.49
CA SER A 482 2.84 20.10 8.08
C SER A 482 2.34 21.51 7.76
N LEU A 483 1.23 21.94 8.36
CA LEU A 483 0.61 23.24 8.10
C LEU A 483 1.39 24.42 8.73
N VAL A 484 2.06 24.21 9.87
CA VAL A 484 2.73 25.26 10.65
C VAL A 484 3.78 26.06 9.84
N PRO A 485 4.76 25.45 9.15
CA PRO A 485 5.72 26.20 8.33
C PRO A 485 5.14 26.60 6.95
N THR A 486 4.08 25.91 6.52
CA THR A 486 3.51 26.05 5.17
C THR A 486 2.57 27.25 5.04
N ILE A 487 1.78 27.56 6.08
CA ILE A 487 0.87 28.73 6.11
C ILE A 487 1.64 30.06 6.00
N PRO A 488 2.72 30.33 6.76
CA PRO A 488 3.53 31.54 6.59
C PRO A 488 4.13 31.70 5.20
N LEU A 489 4.55 30.60 4.57
CA LEU A 489 5.09 30.64 3.20
C LEU A 489 4.00 31.00 2.18
N LEU A 490 2.81 30.39 2.30
CA LEU A 490 1.64 30.75 1.49
C LEU A 490 1.22 32.21 1.68
N PHE A 491 1.34 32.76 2.90
CA PHE A 491 1.09 34.17 3.17
C PHE A 491 2.10 35.07 2.42
N ILE A 492 3.41 34.80 2.52
CA ILE A 492 4.45 35.57 1.83
C ILE A 492 4.30 35.47 0.30
N TYR A 493 3.94 34.30 -0.23
CA TYR A 493 3.62 34.14 -1.65
C TYR A 493 2.43 34.95 -2.09
N THR A 494 1.28 34.80 -1.43
CA THR A 494 0.05 35.51 -1.81
C THR A 494 0.18 37.02 -1.63
N TYR A 495 0.93 37.48 -0.63
CA TYR A 495 1.30 38.89 -0.45
C TYR A 495 2.13 39.42 -1.64
N ASN A 496 3.26 38.79 -1.95
CA ASN A 496 4.12 39.24 -3.05
C ASN A 496 3.47 39.09 -4.43
N TYR A 497 2.61 38.09 -4.62
CA TYR A 497 1.84 37.91 -5.85
C TYR A 497 0.79 39.03 -6.02
N ARG A 498 0.08 39.40 -4.95
CA ARG A 498 -0.81 40.57 -4.94
C ARG A 498 -0.03 41.86 -5.21
N LYS A 499 1.15 42.04 -4.61
CA LYS A 499 2.05 43.17 -4.84
C LYS A 499 2.44 43.27 -6.33
N ALA A 500 2.88 42.17 -6.96
CA ALA A 500 3.22 42.15 -8.39
C ALA A 500 2.03 42.45 -9.31
N LYS A 501 0.81 42.01 -8.95
CA LYS A 501 -0.43 42.35 -9.66
C LYS A 501 -0.84 43.83 -9.49
N LEU A 502 -0.63 44.40 -8.31
CA LEU A 502 -0.92 45.81 -8.02
C LEU A 502 0.10 46.75 -8.70
N SER A 503 1.37 46.35 -8.76
CA SER A 503 2.42 47.08 -9.50
C SER A 503 2.30 46.98 -11.03
N GLY A 504 1.30 46.27 -11.56
CA GLY A 504 1.08 46.12 -13.00
C GLY A 504 2.07 45.20 -13.73
N VAL A 505 3.05 44.63 -13.03
CA VAL A 505 4.11 43.78 -13.61
C VAL A 505 3.61 42.35 -13.89
N ALA A 506 2.71 41.83 -13.05
CA ALA A 506 2.14 40.50 -13.29
C ALA A 506 1.03 40.55 -14.37
N PRO A 507 1.02 39.62 -15.33
CA PRO A 507 0.03 39.61 -16.40
C PRO A 507 -1.41 39.50 -15.86
N ARG A 508 -2.34 40.21 -16.50
CA ARG A 508 -3.78 40.09 -16.20
C ARG A 508 -4.36 38.89 -16.94
N ARG A 509 -4.98 37.98 -16.19
CA ARG A 509 -5.72 36.84 -16.73
C ARG A 509 -7.21 37.18 -16.77
N GLU A 510 -7.72 37.52 -17.95
CA GLU A 510 -9.15 37.66 -18.20
C GLU A 510 -9.70 36.31 -18.69
N SER A 511 -10.74 35.80 -18.02
CA SER A 511 -11.39 34.54 -18.38
C SER A 511 -12.89 34.74 -18.39
N GLY A 512 -13.44 35.12 -19.55
CA GLY A 512 -14.88 35.16 -19.81
C GLY A 512 -15.53 33.78 -20.01
N ARG A 513 -14.90 32.70 -19.56
CA ARG A 513 -15.37 31.32 -19.73
C ARG A 513 -16.37 30.94 -18.64
N THR A 514 -17.45 30.25 -19.01
CA THR A 514 -18.41 29.68 -18.05
C THR A 514 -17.80 28.51 -17.27
N THR A 515 -18.42 28.10 -16.16
CA THR A 515 -17.91 27.00 -15.31
C THR A 515 -17.73 25.69 -16.07
N PHE A 516 -18.69 25.30 -16.90
CA PHE A 516 -18.61 24.10 -17.73
C PHE A 516 -17.53 24.20 -18.82
N GLN A 517 -17.45 25.34 -19.50
CA GLN A 517 -16.40 25.60 -20.50
C GLN A 517 -15.00 25.61 -19.88
N SER A 518 -14.89 26.08 -18.63
CA SER A 518 -13.66 26.05 -17.83
C SER A 518 -13.26 24.61 -17.47
N LEU A 519 -14.22 23.78 -17.03
CA LEU A 519 -13.97 22.36 -16.71
C LEU A 519 -13.53 21.57 -17.95
N TYR A 520 -14.22 21.73 -19.09
CA TYR A 520 -13.83 21.10 -20.36
C TYR A 520 -12.46 21.57 -20.83
N TYR A 521 -12.19 22.87 -20.77
CA TYR A 521 -10.88 23.44 -21.10
C TYR A 521 -9.75 22.80 -20.27
N TYR A 522 -9.92 22.69 -18.94
CA TYR A 522 -8.93 22.05 -18.09
C TYR A 522 -8.82 20.54 -18.33
N ALA A 523 -9.92 19.82 -18.59
CA ALA A 523 -9.89 18.40 -18.89
C ALA A 523 -9.06 18.07 -20.15
N VAL A 524 -9.16 18.92 -21.17
CA VAL A 524 -8.36 18.83 -22.41
C VAL A 524 -6.93 19.31 -22.18
N GLU A 525 -6.72 20.43 -21.49
CA GLU A 525 -5.38 20.99 -21.27
C GLU A 525 -4.50 20.06 -20.41
N PHE A 526 -5.06 19.42 -19.38
CA PHE A 526 -4.35 18.42 -18.56
C PHE A 526 -4.16 17.07 -19.26
N ASP A 527 -4.94 16.78 -20.30
CA ASP A 527 -5.17 15.45 -20.87
C ASP A 527 -5.49 14.40 -19.80
N LEU A 528 -6.67 14.55 -19.18
CA LEU A 528 -7.14 13.60 -18.17
C LEU A 528 -7.28 12.17 -18.73
N ILE A 529 -7.56 12.02 -20.03
CA ILE A 529 -7.67 10.71 -20.68
C ILE A 529 -6.28 10.06 -20.80
N GLY A 530 -5.27 10.81 -21.26
CA GLY A 530 -3.88 10.37 -21.25
C GLY A 530 -3.39 9.98 -19.87
N ILE A 531 -3.67 10.79 -18.84
CA ILE A 531 -3.31 10.47 -17.44
C ILE A 531 -3.96 9.15 -16.97
N ILE A 532 -5.25 8.94 -17.24
CA ILE A 532 -5.98 7.73 -16.83
C ILE A 532 -5.46 6.50 -17.57
N LEU A 533 -5.26 6.58 -18.89
CA LEU A 533 -4.71 5.49 -19.70
C LEU A 533 -3.28 5.16 -19.27
N PHE A 534 -2.47 6.18 -19.01
CA PHE A 534 -1.09 6.01 -18.59
C PHE A 534 -0.97 5.39 -17.18
N ALA A 535 -1.52 6.04 -16.16
CA ALA A 535 -1.45 5.56 -14.79
C ALA A 535 -2.20 4.23 -14.60
N GLY A 536 -3.38 4.10 -15.22
CA GLY A 536 -4.16 2.87 -15.23
C GLY A 536 -3.43 1.72 -15.94
N GLY A 537 -2.84 1.97 -17.11
CA GLY A 537 -2.08 0.96 -17.86
C GLY A 537 -0.84 0.47 -17.11
N VAL A 538 -0.03 1.39 -16.55
CA VAL A 538 1.14 1.00 -15.74
C VAL A 538 0.71 0.26 -14.46
N ALA A 539 -0.35 0.70 -13.77
CA ALA A 539 -0.84 0.03 -12.57
C ALA A 539 -1.38 -1.38 -12.86
N LEU A 540 -2.22 -1.53 -13.90
CA LEU A 540 -2.74 -2.83 -14.34
C LEU A 540 -1.62 -3.79 -14.77
N PHE A 541 -0.54 -3.28 -15.38
CA PHE A 541 0.61 -4.09 -15.76
C PHE A 541 1.50 -4.49 -14.57
N LEU A 542 1.66 -3.64 -13.56
CA LEU A 542 2.56 -3.91 -12.41
C LEU A 542 1.89 -4.65 -11.25
N LEU A 543 0.59 -4.46 -11.02
CA LEU A 543 -0.16 -5.14 -9.96
C LEU A 543 -0.03 -6.69 -9.99
N PRO A 544 -0.09 -7.39 -11.15
CA PRO A 544 -0.01 -8.85 -11.21
C PRO A 544 1.26 -9.45 -10.59
N PHE A 545 2.40 -8.77 -10.70
CA PHE A 545 3.67 -9.18 -10.09
C PHE A 545 3.61 -9.20 -8.54
N ASN A 546 2.67 -8.46 -7.96
CA ASN A 546 2.43 -8.41 -6.52
C ASN A 546 1.27 -9.34 -6.10
N LEU A 547 0.30 -9.58 -6.99
CA LEU A 547 -0.93 -10.34 -6.69
C LEU A 547 -0.87 -11.84 -7.03
N TYR A 548 0.05 -12.30 -7.89
CA TYR A 548 0.04 -13.69 -8.39
C TYR A 548 0.13 -14.74 -7.28
N SER A 549 0.83 -14.44 -6.18
CA SER A 549 1.05 -15.36 -5.05
C SER A 549 -0.22 -15.62 -4.21
N PHE A 550 -1.24 -14.76 -4.32
CA PHE A 550 -2.53 -14.94 -3.67
C PHE A 550 -3.53 -15.78 -4.51
N GLN A 551 -3.13 -16.21 -5.71
CA GLN A 551 -3.99 -16.93 -6.64
C GLN A 551 -3.68 -18.43 -6.61
N THR A 552 -4.70 -19.28 -6.51
CA THR A 552 -4.54 -20.75 -6.49
C THR A 552 -3.84 -21.31 -7.72
N LEU A 553 -4.05 -20.67 -8.89
CA LEU A 553 -3.39 -21.00 -10.16
C LEU A 553 -2.08 -20.22 -10.40
N GLY A 554 -1.66 -19.37 -9.46
CA GLY A 554 -0.51 -18.48 -9.60
C GLY A 554 -0.58 -17.66 -10.89
N TRP A 555 0.52 -17.69 -11.65
CA TRP A 555 0.64 -17.07 -12.98
C TRP A 555 -0.38 -17.56 -14.02
N ARG A 556 -0.99 -18.74 -13.83
CA ARG A 556 -2.02 -19.29 -14.73
C ARG A 556 -3.43 -18.80 -14.39
N SER A 557 -3.60 -17.98 -13.35
CA SER A 557 -4.90 -17.39 -13.02
C SER A 557 -5.38 -16.46 -14.15
N PRO A 558 -6.64 -16.61 -14.62
CA PRO A 558 -7.21 -15.72 -15.64
C PRO A 558 -7.14 -14.24 -15.24
N MET A 559 -7.26 -13.91 -13.95
CA MET A 559 -7.16 -12.53 -13.44
C MET A 559 -5.78 -11.92 -13.74
N ILE A 560 -4.71 -12.66 -13.44
CA ILE A 560 -3.31 -12.23 -13.65
C ILE A 560 -3.02 -12.03 -15.14
N ILE A 561 -3.44 -12.98 -15.98
CA ILE A 561 -3.27 -12.90 -17.43
C ILE A 561 -4.07 -11.72 -18.01
N CYS A 562 -5.33 -11.53 -17.60
CA CYS A 562 -6.15 -10.40 -18.04
C CYS A 562 -5.50 -9.06 -17.65
N MET A 563 -5.04 -8.89 -16.41
CA MET A 563 -4.41 -7.64 -15.98
C MET A 563 -3.12 -7.33 -16.75
N LEU A 564 -2.27 -8.32 -17.04
CA LEU A 564 -1.08 -8.15 -17.88
C LEU A 564 -1.44 -7.76 -19.32
N VAL A 565 -2.38 -8.45 -19.94
CA VAL A 565 -2.80 -8.21 -21.33
C VAL A 565 -3.51 -6.87 -21.46
N PHE A 566 -4.52 -6.59 -20.63
CA PHE A 566 -5.23 -5.30 -20.65
C PHE A 566 -4.33 -4.14 -20.21
N GLY A 567 -3.38 -4.35 -19.28
CA GLY A 567 -2.36 -3.35 -18.95
C GLY A 567 -1.51 -2.98 -20.15
N LEU A 568 -0.95 -3.97 -20.85
CA LEU A 568 -0.16 -3.76 -22.06
C LEU A 568 -0.99 -3.11 -23.19
N VAL A 569 -2.22 -3.59 -23.43
CA VAL A 569 -3.13 -2.99 -24.43
C VAL A 569 -3.47 -1.55 -24.07
N THR A 570 -3.72 -1.23 -22.79
CA THR A 570 -4.00 0.14 -22.34
C THR A 570 -2.80 1.06 -22.56
N LEU A 571 -1.56 0.56 -22.36
CA LEU A 571 -0.33 1.32 -22.66
C LEU A 571 -0.13 1.55 -24.17
N VAL A 572 -0.49 0.57 -25.02
CA VAL A 572 -0.49 0.75 -26.48
C VAL A 572 -1.57 1.78 -26.89
N VAL A 573 -2.78 1.68 -26.32
CA VAL A 573 -3.86 2.64 -26.54
C VAL A 573 -3.48 4.05 -26.07
N PHE A 574 -2.75 4.19 -24.95
CA PHE A 574 -2.16 5.45 -24.52
C PHE A 574 -1.22 6.03 -25.59
N GLY A 575 -0.28 5.23 -26.11
CA GLY A 575 0.63 5.68 -27.17
C GLY A 575 -0.08 6.11 -28.47
N ILE A 576 -1.19 5.44 -28.81
CA ILE A 576 -2.06 5.76 -29.94
C ILE A 576 -2.82 7.08 -29.68
N TRP A 577 -3.43 7.21 -28.49
CA TRP A 577 -4.15 8.41 -28.03
C TRP A 577 -3.26 9.65 -28.09
N GLU A 578 -2.12 9.57 -27.42
CA GLU A 578 -1.15 10.65 -27.25
C GLU A 578 -0.50 11.09 -28.57
N ARG A 579 -0.43 10.18 -29.57
CA ARG A 579 0.19 10.45 -30.87
C ARG A 579 -0.78 11.07 -31.89
N TRP A 580 -2.06 10.72 -31.86
CA TRP A 580 -3.02 11.07 -32.92
C TRP A 580 -4.33 11.73 -32.46
N PHE A 581 -4.72 11.57 -31.19
CA PHE A 581 -6.03 12.03 -30.69
C PHE A 581 -5.92 13.16 -29.65
N ALA A 582 -4.86 13.20 -28.84
CA ALA A 582 -4.67 14.20 -27.80
C ALA A 582 -4.45 15.63 -28.38
N PRO A 583 -5.35 16.61 -28.17
CA PRO A 583 -5.19 17.96 -28.70
C PRO A 583 -4.07 18.75 -28.01
N LYS A 584 -3.78 18.40 -26.75
CA LYS A 584 -2.64 18.85 -25.96
C LYS A 584 -2.01 17.60 -25.35
N GLN A 585 -0.78 17.30 -25.75
CA GLN A 585 -0.09 16.10 -25.29
C GLN A 585 0.13 16.14 -23.77
N TYR A 586 0.01 15.00 -23.11
CA TYR A 586 0.39 14.82 -21.71
C TYR A 586 1.91 14.98 -21.52
N MET A 587 2.71 14.37 -22.39
CA MET A 587 4.17 14.45 -22.40
C MET A 587 4.66 15.20 -23.66
N PRO A 588 5.48 16.26 -23.55
CA PRO A 588 5.91 17.03 -24.72
C PRO A 588 6.97 16.25 -25.54
N PHE A 589 6.54 15.58 -26.61
CA PHE A 589 7.43 14.74 -27.42
C PHE A 589 8.59 15.50 -28.04
N SER A 590 8.40 16.77 -28.42
CA SER A 590 9.46 17.64 -28.92
C SER A 590 10.61 17.78 -27.93
N THR A 591 10.31 17.94 -26.63
CA THR A 591 11.29 18.04 -25.56
C THR A 591 11.84 16.67 -25.17
N LEU A 592 10.99 15.64 -25.09
CA LEU A 592 11.42 14.26 -24.81
C LEU A 592 12.39 13.72 -25.87
N THR A 593 12.26 14.14 -27.14
CA THR A 593 13.11 13.66 -28.23
C THR A 593 14.54 14.24 -28.19
N ASP A 594 14.83 15.25 -27.35
CA ASP A 594 16.23 15.63 -27.14
C ASP A 594 16.98 14.53 -26.40
N ARG A 595 18.05 14.02 -27.01
CA ARG A 595 18.90 12.95 -26.45
C ARG A 595 19.40 13.20 -25.03
N THR A 596 19.52 14.46 -24.61
CA THR A 596 19.94 14.85 -23.26
C THR A 596 18.80 14.69 -22.26
N VAL A 597 17.59 15.13 -22.63
CA VAL A 597 16.37 14.99 -21.82
C VAL A 597 15.99 13.52 -21.71
N LEU A 598 15.91 12.80 -22.84
CA LEU A 598 15.61 11.35 -22.85
C LEU A 598 16.63 10.56 -22.03
N GLY A 599 17.92 10.80 -22.26
CA GLY A 599 18.98 10.10 -21.53
C GLY A 599 18.94 10.38 -20.03
N ALA A 600 18.53 11.57 -19.59
CA ALA A 600 18.41 11.91 -18.18
C ALA A 600 17.16 11.29 -17.54
N CYS A 601 16.00 11.37 -18.21
CA CYS A 601 14.78 10.68 -17.80
C CYS A 601 14.99 9.15 -17.66
N CYS A 602 15.63 8.53 -18.66
CA CYS A 602 15.99 7.11 -18.62
C CYS A 602 16.97 6.78 -17.47
N LEU A 603 17.96 7.63 -17.20
CA LEU A 603 18.90 7.42 -16.08
C LEU A 603 18.18 7.47 -14.74
N SER A 604 17.28 8.44 -14.54
CA SER A 604 16.46 8.56 -13.32
C SER A 604 15.59 7.32 -13.13
N GLY A 605 14.89 6.88 -14.19
CA GLY A 605 14.12 5.63 -14.15
C GLY A 605 14.97 4.43 -13.75
N ILE A 606 16.14 4.24 -14.39
CA ILE A 606 17.08 3.15 -14.07
C ILE A 606 17.57 3.19 -12.62
N LEU A 607 17.94 4.38 -12.13
CA LEU A 607 18.38 4.61 -10.75
C LEU A 607 17.31 4.18 -9.75
N PHE A 608 16.06 4.60 -9.97
CA PHE A 608 14.95 4.28 -9.07
C PHE A 608 14.52 2.80 -9.17
N VAL A 609 14.57 2.17 -10.35
CA VAL A 609 14.40 0.71 -10.48
C VAL A 609 15.45 -0.01 -9.63
N ALA A 610 16.73 0.29 -9.85
CA ALA A 610 17.82 -0.38 -9.15
C ALA A 610 17.75 -0.17 -7.63
N PHE A 611 17.46 1.06 -7.18
CA PHE A 611 17.29 1.40 -5.76
C PHE A 611 16.20 0.56 -5.10
N TYR A 612 14.96 0.62 -5.63
CA TYR A 612 13.83 -0.07 -5.00
C TYR A 612 13.95 -1.60 -5.08
N ILE A 613 14.68 -2.17 -6.06
CA ILE A 613 14.95 -3.61 -6.08
C ILE A 613 15.69 -4.07 -4.82
N TRP A 614 16.79 -3.42 -4.45
CA TRP A 614 17.58 -3.85 -3.28
C TRP A 614 17.04 -3.31 -1.95
N TYR A 615 16.31 -2.20 -1.97
CA TYR A 615 15.86 -1.48 -0.79
C TYR A 615 14.58 -2.07 -0.15
N SER A 616 13.60 -2.53 -0.94
CA SER A 616 12.23 -2.79 -0.44
C SER A 616 12.13 -3.81 0.70
N PHE A 617 13.01 -4.80 0.78
CA PHE A 617 13.06 -5.79 1.87
C PHE A 617 14.30 -5.64 2.78
N PHE A 618 15.09 -4.58 2.58
CA PHE A 618 16.35 -4.37 3.31
C PHE A 618 16.13 -4.08 4.80
N TYR A 619 15.09 -3.34 5.16
CA TYR A 619 14.74 -3.09 6.56
C TYR A 619 14.45 -4.38 7.32
N SER A 620 13.63 -5.28 6.74
CA SER A 620 13.33 -6.59 7.35
C SER A 620 14.57 -7.48 7.47
N PHE A 621 15.47 -7.44 6.49
CA PHE A 621 16.76 -8.13 6.56
C PHE A 621 17.60 -7.67 7.77
N LEU A 622 17.67 -6.36 8.05
CA LEU A 622 18.42 -5.82 9.18
C LEU A 622 17.85 -6.24 10.55
N LEU A 623 16.53 -6.34 10.67
CA LEU A 623 15.87 -6.82 11.89
C LEU A 623 16.12 -8.32 12.11
N VAL A 624 16.04 -9.12 11.05
CA VAL A 624 16.05 -10.59 11.17
C VAL A 624 17.48 -11.16 11.11
N VAL A 625 18.25 -10.81 10.09
CA VAL A 625 19.57 -11.42 9.83
C VAL A 625 20.65 -10.79 10.71
N ASP A 626 20.71 -9.46 10.76
CA ASP A 626 21.69 -8.73 11.57
C ASP A 626 21.24 -8.51 13.03
N ASN A 627 20.01 -8.95 13.37
CA ASN A 627 19.42 -8.85 14.71
C ASN A 627 19.52 -7.43 15.29
N LEU A 628 19.30 -6.41 14.44
CA LEU A 628 19.25 -5.02 14.87
C LEU A 628 17.89 -4.69 15.47
N ASP A 629 17.91 -3.85 16.50
CA ASP A 629 16.72 -3.21 17.02
C ASP A 629 16.13 -2.21 16.01
N VAL A 630 14.82 -1.95 16.10
CA VAL A 630 14.03 -1.04 15.23
C VAL A 630 14.74 0.29 14.99
N THR A 631 15.28 0.88 16.05
CA THR A 631 15.99 2.17 15.98
C THR A 631 17.32 2.07 15.23
N LYS A 632 18.09 1.00 15.44
CA LYS A 632 19.37 0.77 14.73
C LYS A 632 19.14 0.44 13.26
N ALA A 633 18.14 -0.39 12.93
CA ALA A 633 17.76 -0.68 11.55
C ALA A 633 17.30 0.61 10.81
N THR A 634 16.47 1.42 11.47
CA THR A 634 16.03 2.73 10.93
C THR A 634 17.21 3.65 10.65
N TYR A 635 18.19 3.72 11.56
CA TYR A 635 19.41 4.51 11.33
C TYR A 635 20.20 4.02 10.12
N VAL A 636 20.45 2.70 9.99
CA VAL A 636 21.20 2.13 8.86
C VAL A 636 20.51 2.42 7.52
N VAL A 637 19.19 2.25 7.45
CA VAL A 637 18.41 2.55 6.23
C VAL A 637 18.49 4.04 5.86
N ASN A 638 18.47 4.93 6.84
CA ASN A 638 18.53 6.38 6.62
C ASN A 638 19.95 6.95 6.40
N VAL A 639 21.02 6.14 6.51
CA VAL A 639 22.39 6.57 6.14
C VAL A 639 22.42 7.08 4.69
N ASN A 640 21.66 6.44 3.78
CA ASN A 640 21.57 6.87 2.39
C ASN A 640 21.02 8.30 2.27
N SER A 641 19.90 8.60 2.92
CA SER A 641 19.24 9.91 2.87
C SER A 641 20.05 11.01 3.57
N CYS A 642 20.75 10.66 4.65
CA CYS A 642 21.59 11.59 5.41
C CYS A 642 22.89 11.93 4.66
N LEU A 643 23.66 10.91 4.24
CA LEU A 643 24.91 11.14 3.53
C LEU A 643 24.66 11.63 2.10
N GLY A 644 23.57 11.21 1.47
CA GLY A 644 23.17 11.66 0.13
C GLY A 644 23.02 13.17 0.08
N SER A 645 22.28 13.80 1.01
CA SER A 645 22.16 15.26 1.01
C SER A 645 23.44 16.00 1.38
N PHE A 646 24.31 15.42 2.21
CA PHE A 646 25.64 16.00 2.44
C PHE A 646 26.51 15.95 1.17
N ALA A 647 26.49 14.82 0.47
CA ALA A 647 27.16 14.64 -0.82
C ALA A 647 26.56 15.55 -1.90
N ALA A 648 25.25 15.74 -1.91
CA ALA A 648 24.54 16.65 -2.81
C ALA A 648 25.06 18.09 -2.68
N LEU A 649 25.31 18.58 -1.46
CA LEU A 649 25.91 19.90 -1.24
C LEU A 649 27.32 20.00 -1.83
N LEU A 650 28.15 18.97 -1.65
CA LEU A 650 29.51 18.92 -2.21
C LEU A 650 29.50 18.83 -3.74
N VAL A 651 28.61 18.02 -4.32
CA VAL A 651 28.42 17.88 -5.76
C VAL A 651 27.86 19.18 -6.36
N GLY A 652 26.88 19.82 -5.72
CA GLY A 652 26.34 21.10 -6.16
C GLY A 652 27.39 22.22 -6.16
N ALA A 653 28.25 22.26 -5.12
CA ALA A 653 29.41 23.15 -5.08
C ALA A 653 30.45 22.82 -6.16
N TYR A 654 30.73 21.54 -6.41
CA TYR A 654 31.61 21.09 -7.49
C TYR A 654 31.09 21.47 -8.88
N VAL A 655 29.79 21.27 -9.16
CA VAL A 655 29.15 21.68 -10.43
C VAL A 655 29.21 23.20 -10.60
N ARG A 656 28.93 23.97 -9.54
CA ARG A 656 29.08 25.45 -9.52
C ARG A 656 30.50 25.90 -9.85
N TRP A 657 31.52 25.20 -9.37
CA TRP A 657 32.93 25.52 -9.61
C TRP A 657 33.42 25.05 -10.99
N ASN A 658 33.14 23.80 -11.38
CA ASN A 658 33.63 23.20 -12.61
C ASN A 658 32.83 23.64 -13.85
N GLY A 659 31.51 23.70 -13.76
CA GLY A 659 30.58 24.04 -14.84
C GLY A 659 30.15 22.85 -15.71
N ARG A 660 30.99 21.82 -15.84
CA ARG A 660 30.66 20.57 -16.55
C ARG A 660 30.41 19.43 -15.56
N PHE A 661 29.42 18.59 -15.86
CA PHE A 661 28.98 17.50 -14.98
C PHE A 661 28.96 16.12 -15.66
N LYS A 662 28.75 16.04 -17.00
CA LYS A 662 28.62 14.76 -17.74
C LYS A 662 29.73 13.75 -17.39
N LYS A 663 31.00 14.19 -17.41
CA LYS A 663 32.15 13.30 -17.14
C LYS A 663 32.12 12.72 -15.72
N SER A 664 31.74 13.52 -14.72
CA SER A 664 31.66 13.09 -13.33
C SER A 664 30.56 12.05 -13.12
N VAL A 665 29.41 12.24 -13.78
CA VAL A 665 28.30 11.26 -13.78
C VAL A 665 28.71 9.96 -14.49
N LEU A 666 29.34 10.06 -15.66
CA LEU A 666 29.69 8.91 -16.50
C LEU A 666 30.81 8.04 -15.91
N PHE A 667 31.86 8.64 -15.35
CA PHE A 667 33.05 7.89 -14.88
C PHE A 667 33.06 7.63 -13.37
N VAL A 668 32.37 8.43 -12.55
CA VAL A 668 32.36 8.29 -11.08
C VAL A 668 30.97 7.92 -10.57
N GLY A 669 29.92 8.64 -11.00
CA GLY A 669 28.55 8.43 -10.53
C GLY A 669 28.01 7.04 -10.83
N VAL A 670 27.73 6.73 -12.09
CA VAL A 670 27.11 5.44 -12.45
C VAL A 670 28.00 4.22 -12.15
N PRO A 671 29.32 4.22 -12.48
CA PRO A 671 30.20 3.12 -12.10
C PRO A 671 30.32 2.96 -10.58
N GLY A 672 30.30 4.05 -9.81
CA GLY A 672 30.28 4.04 -8.35
C GLY A 672 29.01 3.39 -7.78
N LEU A 673 27.85 3.62 -8.40
CA LEU A 673 26.61 2.93 -8.03
C LEU A 673 26.68 1.43 -8.30
N VAL A 674 27.11 1.03 -9.51
CA VAL A 674 27.27 -0.40 -9.87
C VAL A 674 28.25 -1.08 -8.91
N LEU A 675 29.39 -0.45 -8.64
CA LEU A 675 30.37 -0.96 -7.67
C LEU A 675 29.77 -1.08 -6.27
N SER A 676 29.01 -0.08 -5.80
CA SER A 676 28.42 -0.09 -4.47
C SER A 676 27.42 -1.24 -4.29
N ILE A 677 26.55 -1.49 -5.28
CA ILE A 677 25.62 -2.63 -5.25
C ILE A 677 26.40 -3.95 -5.37
N ALA A 678 27.42 -4.03 -6.23
CA ALA A 678 28.26 -5.22 -6.37
C ALA A 678 29.02 -5.58 -5.08
N LEU A 679 29.53 -4.58 -4.34
CA LEU A 679 30.13 -4.78 -3.03
C LEU A 679 29.11 -5.24 -1.97
N MET A 680 27.85 -4.77 -2.05
CA MET A 680 26.78 -5.32 -1.20
C MET A 680 26.54 -6.82 -1.45
N ILE A 681 26.70 -7.33 -2.68
CA ILE A 681 26.59 -8.78 -2.96
C ILE A 681 27.66 -9.57 -2.19
N ALA A 682 28.88 -9.03 -2.08
CA ALA A 682 29.99 -9.68 -1.38
C ALA A 682 29.91 -9.54 0.15
N PHE A 683 29.42 -8.41 0.66
CA PHE A 683 29.50 -8.04 2.08
C PHE A 683 28.18 -8.10 2.86
N ARG A 684 27.02 -8.40 2.23
CA ARG A 684 25.74 -8.61 2.93
C ARG A 684 25.66 -10.01 3.57
N ASN A 685 26.65 -10.31 4.42
CA ASN A 685 26.73 -11.52 5.24
C ASN A 685 26.30 -11.21 6.69
N PRO A 686 25.67 -12.16 7.41
CA PRO A 686 25.20 -11.94 8.77
C PRO A 686 26.33 -11.48 9.71
N GLY A 687 26.09 -10.40 10.46
CA GLY A 687 27.01 -9.89 11.48
C GLY A 687 28.10 -8.94 10.97
N GLN A 688 28.12 -8.61 9.68
CA GLN A 688 29.08 -7.67 9.08
C GLN A 688 28.47 -6.28 8.78
N VAL A 689 27.56 -5.81 9.65
CA VAL A 689 26.81 -4.54 9.53
C VAL A 689 27.69 -3.34 9.14
N GLY A 690 28.92 -3.25 9.65
CA GLY A 690 29.86 -2.17 9.31
C GLY A 690 30.26 -2.13 7.83
N LEU A 691 30.41 -3.28 7.18
CA LEU A 691 30.71 -3.35 5.74
C LEU A 691 29.46 -3.06 4.90
N ILE A 692 28.28 -3.44 5.37
CA ILE A 692 27.00 -3.06 4.75
C ILE A 692 26.86 -1.53 4.78
N ILE A 693 27.13 -0.88 5.92
CA ILE A 693 27.14 0.59 6.05
C ILE A 693 28.17 1.21 5.10
N MET A 694 29.39 0.67 4.99
CA MET A 694 30.41 1.15 4.04
C MET A 694 29.89 1.13 2.58
N CYS A 695 29.17 0.08 2.18
CA CYS A 695 28.58 0.01 0.84
C CYS A 695 27.46 1.04 0.65
N ILE A 696 26.64 1.29 1.67
CA ILE A 696 25.60 2.35 1.63
C ILE A 696 26.26 3.73 1.56
N VAL A 697 27.38 3.94 2.25
CA VAL A 697 28.18 5.18 2.18
C VAL A 697 28.63 5.45 0.74
N PHE A 698 29.22 4.46 0.07
CA PHE A 698 29.61 4.60 -1.34
C PHE A 698 28.41 4.79 -2.27
N TYR A 699 27.31 4.06 -2.03
CA TYR A 699 26.08 4.22 -2.81
C TYR A 699 25.51 5.64 -2.71
N ALA A 700 25.46 6.22 -1.50
CA ALA A 700 24.94 7.56 -1.26
C ALA A 700 25.80 8.67 -1.91
N LEU A 701 27.12 8.54 -1.83
CA LEU A 701 28.04 9.45 -2.52
C LEU A 701 27.84 9.39 -4.05
N ALA A 702 27.71 8.19 -4.60
CA ALA A 702 27.55 7.97 -6.03
C ALA A 702 26.16 8.38 -6.55
N SER A 703 25.09 8.11 -5.78
CA SER A 703 23.71 8.47 -6.13
C SER A 703 23.53 9.98 -6.23
N SER A 704 24.15 10.73 -5.32
CA SER A 704 24.07 12.20 -5.30
C SER A 704 24.76 12.85 -6.50
N ILE A 705 25.84 12.24 -7.00
CA ILE A 705 26.47 12.66 -8.27
C ILE A 705 25.50 12.45 -9.43
N VAL A 706 24.75 11.34 -9.43
CA VAL A 706 23.80 11.00 -10.50
C VAL A 706 22.54 11.88 -10.45
N ILE A 707 21.93 12.07 -9.28
CA ILE A 707 20.68 12.83 -9.08
C ILE A 707 20.86 14.33 -9.35
N ILE A 708 21.99 14.93 -8.98
CA ILE A 708 22.28 16.31 -9.43
C ILE A 708 22.65 16.32 -10.91
N GLY A 709 23.25 15.24 -11.40
CA GLY A 709 23.67 15.07 -12.79
C GLY A 709 22.50 15.08 -13.77
N ASP A 710 21.46 14.29 -13.54
CA ASP A 710 20.31 14.17 -14.44
C ASP A 710 19.38 15.38 -14.35
N GLU A 711 19.13 15.93 -13.15
CA GLU A 711 18.47 17.23 -12.98
C GLU A 711 19.18 18.34 -13.78
N MET A 712 20.50 18.48 -13.65
CA MET A 712 21.24 19.50 -14.40
C MET A 712 21.31 19.20 -15.90
N ALA A 713 21.30 17.92 -16.32
CA ALA A 713 21.21 17.54 -17.73
C ALA A 713 19.92 18.04 -18.38
N VAL A 714 18.79 17.80 -17.71
CA VAL A 714 17.47 18.25 -18.16
C VAL A 714 17.38 19.78 -18.14
N LEU A 715 17.79 20.42 -17.04
CA LEU A 715 17.68 21.87 -16.85
C LEU A 715 18.59 22.70 -17.75
N ALA A 716 19.75 22.16 -18.16
CA ALA A 716 20.64 22.80 -19.12
C ALA A 716 20.25 22.54 -20.59
N ALA A 717 19.42 21.52 -20.87
CA ALA A 717 18.95 21.20 -22.21
C ALA A 717 17.71 22.02 -22.64
N CYS A 718 17.06 22.71 -21.69
CA CYS A 718 15.73 23.31 -21.90
C CYS A 718 15.70 24.83 -21.66
N THR A 719 14.75 25.51 -22.31
CA THR A 719 14.44 26.92 -22.03
C THR A 719 13.70 27.07 -20.71
N HIS A 720 13.76 28.27 -20.12
CA HIS A 720 13.09 28.60 -18.85
C HIS A 720 11.61 28.28 -18.84
N ALA A 721 10.91 28.54 -19.94
CA ALA A 721 9.48 28.32 -20.09
C ALA A 721 9.03 26.87 -19.88
N HIS A 722 9.96 25.91 -19.87
CA HIS A 722 9.66 24.48 -19.71
C HIS A 722 10.23 23.85 -18.43
N ILE A 723 10.88 24.61 -17.53
CA ILE A 723 11.53 24.08 -16.31
C ILE A 723 10.59 23.19 -15.48
N ALA A 724 9.36 23.65 -15.24
CA ALA A 724 8.36 22.88 -14.49
C ALA A 724 8.04 21.56 -15.19
N THR A 725 7.71 21.63 -16.49
CA THR A 725 7.36 20.46 -17.30
C THR A 725 8.49 19.42 -17.34
N VAL A 726 9.75 19.84 -17.47
CA VAL A 726 10.86 18.90 -17.64
C VAL A 726 11.36 18.28 -16.32
N ILE A 727 11.27 18.99 -15.19
CA ILE A 727 11.46 18.37 -13.86
C ILE A 727 10.31 17.38 -13.58
N ALA A 728 9.07 17.66 -14.01
CA ALA A 728 7.99 16.69 -13.92
C ALA A 728 8.24 15.44 -14.78
N MET A 729 8.80 15.57 -15.98
CA MET A 729 9.22 14.41 -16.79
C MET A 729 10.24 13.53 -16.04
N LEU A 730 11.24 14.13 -15.39
CA LEU A 730 12.19 13.39 -14.55
C LEU A 730 11.46 12.65 -13.40
N SER A 731 10.53 13.34 -12.74
CA SER A 731 9.72 12.81 -11.62
C SER A 731 8.78 11.66 -12.04
N VAL A 732 8.22 11.71 -13.26
CA VAL A 732 7.43 10.64 -13.87
C VAL A 732 8.28 9.37 -14.00
N PHE A 733 9.45 9.47 -14.65
CA PHE A 733 10.36 8.33 -14.84
C PHE A 733 10.88 7.76 -13.52
N ALA A 734 11.23 8.61 -12.56
CA ALA A 734 11.60 8.20 -11.20
C ALA A 734 10.50 7.39 -10.50
N SER A 735 9.25 7.89 -10.53
CA SER A 735 8.10 7.26 -9.86
C SER A 735 7.73 5.91 -10.49
N ILE A 736 7.73 5.83 -11.83
CA ILE A 736 7.53 4.56 -12.55
C ILE A 736 8.66 3.58 -12.25
N GLY A 737 9.91 4.08 -12.24
CA GLY A 737 11.08 3.27 -11.91
C GLY A 737 10.98 2.65 -10.53
N GLY A 738 10.53 3.41 -9.53
CA GLY A 738 10.30 2.87 -8.19
C GLY A 738 9.17 1.83 -8.11
N ALA A 739 8.08 2.03 -8.85
CA ALA A 739 6.99 1.06 -8.95
C ALA A 739 7.42 -0.25 -9.62
N ILE A 740 8.20 -0.17 -10.71
CA ILE A 740 8.82 -1.34 -11.37
C ILE A 740 9.79 -2.03 -10.41
N GLY A 741 10.69 -1.28 -9.77
CA GLY A 741 11.71 -1.84 -8.87
C GLY A 741 11.11 -2.56 -7.66
N SER A 742 10.09 -1.98 -7.03
CA SER A 742 9.37 -2.62 -5.92
C SER A 742 8.57 -3.85 -6.36
N SER A 743 8.02 -3.85 -7.58
CA SER A 743 7.32 -5.02 -8.13
C SER A 743 8.29 -6.16 -8.44
N ILE A 744 9.48 -5.87 -8.98
CA ILE A 744 10.56 -6.85 -9.19
C ILE A 744 11.06 -7.40 -7.85
N ALA A 745 11.31 -6.54 -6.85
CA ALA A 745 11.68 -6.97 -5.51
C ALA A 745 10.63 -7.93 -4.92
N THR A 746 9.35 -7.58 -5.04
CA THR A 746 8.24 -8.38 -4.49
C THR A 746 8.13 -9.71 -5.20
N ALA A 747 8.24 -9.75 -6.53
CA ALA A 747 8.23 -11.00 -7.30
C ALA A 747 9.42 -11.94 -6.94
N ILE A 748 10.62 -11.38 -6.73
CA ILE A 748 11.78 -12.16 -6.25
C ILE A 748 11.52 -12.67 -4.82
N TRP A 749 11.00 -11.82 -3.93
CA TRP A 749 10.70 -12.19 -2.54
C TRP A 749 9.68 -13.33 -2.46
N THR A 750 8.51 -13.16 -3.09
CA THR A 750 7.42 -14.14 -3.09
C THR A 750 7.80 -15.44 -3.80
N GLY A 751 8.67 -15.39 -4.81
CA GLY A 751 9.11 -16.56 -5.57
C GLY A 751 10.26 -17.34 -4.94
N VAL A 752 11.18 -16.66 -4.24
CA VAL A 752 12.41 -17.30 -3.70
C VAL A 752 12.30 -17.58 -2.21
N PHE A 753 11.86 -16.61 -1.40
CA PHE A 753 11.95 -16.72 0.05
C PHE A 753 11.19 -17.92 0.64
N PRO A 754 9.90 -18.19 0.35
CA PRO A 754 9.21 -19.33 0.93
C PRO A 754 9.78 -20.68 0.48
N VAL A 755 10.29 -20.77 -0.76
CA VAL A 755 10.93 -21.99 -1.28
C VAL A 755 12.26 -22.26 -0.57
N ARG A 756 13.08 -21.22 -0.36
CA ARG A 756 14.34 -21.33 0.39
C ARG A 756 14.09 -21.59 1.88
N LEU A 757 13.06 -20.98 2.46
CA LEU A 757 12.66 -21.23 3.83
C LEU A 757 12.28 -22.69 4.03
N ALA A 758 11.37 -23.23 3.20
CA ALA A 758 11.00 -24.65 3.24
C ALA A 758 12.19 -25.60 3.01
N MET A 759 13.21 -25.19 2.24
CA MET A 759 14.41 -25.98 2.02
C MET A 759 15.35 -26.05 3.24
N TYR A 760 15.46 -24.96 4.01
CA TYR A 760 16.40 -24.86 5.13
C TYR A 760 15.78 -25.14 6.51
N LEU A 761 14.46 -25.04 6.65
CA LEU A 761 13.81 -25.11 7.95
C LEU A 761 13.86 -26.54 8.55
N PRO A 762 14.16 -26.71 9.84
CA PRO A 762 14.15 -28.03 10.49
C PRO A 762 12.78 -28.70 10.38
N ALA A 763 12.77 -30.04 10.33
CA ALA A 763 11.54 -30.84 10.21
C ALA A 763 10.49 -30.50 11.30
N GLU A 764 10.94 -30.11 12.50
CA GLU A 764 10.11 -29.70 13.63
C GLU A 764 9.29 -28.42 13.36
N ASN A 765 9.74 -27.55 12.46
CA ASN A 765 9.09 -26.26 12.14
C ASN A 765 8.52 -26.21 10.71
N GLN A 766 8.57 -27.30 9.93
CA GLN A 766 8.07 -27.32 8.55
C GLN A 766 6.58 -26.95 8.43
N ALA A 767 5.77 -27.28 9.44
CA ALA A 767 4.36 -26.86 9.50
C ALA A 767 4.17 -25.33 9.62
N ASP A 768 5.18 -24.61 10.14
CA ASP A 768 5.11 -23.17 10.41
C ASP A 768 5.61 -22.30 9.24
N VAL A 769 6.07 -22.88 8.12
CA VAL A 769 6.71 -22.14 6.99
C VAL A 769 5.87 -20.94 6.53
N LEU A 770 4.56 -21.12 6.39
CA LEU A 770 3.64 -20.05 5.96
C LEU A 770 3.45 -18.98 7.04
N THR A 771 3.38 -19.38 8.32
CA THR A 771 3.26 -18.48 9.47
C THR A 771 4.53 -17.62 9.62
N ILE A 772 5.70 -18.26 9.52
CA ILE A 772 7.02 -17.61 9.55
C ILE A 772 7.17 -16.67 8.35
N TYR A 773 6.70 -17.05 7.16
CA TYR A 773 6.72 -16.16 5.99
C TYR A 773 5.83 -14.92 6.16
N ALA A 774 4.63 -15.09 6.72
CA ALA A 774 3.61 -14.04 6.78
C ALA A 774 3.88 -12.95 7.83
N ASP A 775 4.58 -13.27 8.93
CA ASP A 775 4.78 -12.35 10.06
C ASP A 775 6.25 -12.25 10.52
N ILE A 776 6.79 -11.04 10.45
CA ILE A 776 8.14 -10.70 10.93
C ILE A 776 8.26 -10.83 12.46
N SER A 777 7.18 -10.67 13.21
CA SER A 777 7.16 -10.83 14.68
C SER A 777 7.39 -12.29 15.05
N THR A 778 6.74 -13.21 14.34
CA THR A 778 6.96 -14.66 14.41
C THR A 778 8.40 -15.01 14.06
N GLN A 779 8.97 -14.44 12.99
CA GLN A 779 10.40 -14.62 12.67
C GLN A 779 11.32 -14.16 13.83
N LEU A 780 11.02 -13.00 14.43
CA LEU A 780 11.73 -12.40 15.58
C LEU A 780 11.56 -13.17 16.90
N SER A 781 10.52 -13.99 17.04
CA SER A 781 10.29 -14.81 18.24
C SER A 781 11.29 -15.97 18.37
N PHE A 782 11.87 -16.43 17.26
CA PHE A 782 12.85 -17.52 17.28
C PHE A 782 14.18 -17.05 17.89
N PRO A 783 14.73 -17.76 18.90
CA PRO A 783 15.99 -17.39 19.53
C PRO A 783 17.13 -17.25 18.52
N VAL A 784 17.94 -16.21 18.69
CA VAL A 784 19.15 -15.98 17.89
C VAL A 784 20.08 -17.19 18.04
N ARG A 785 20.58 -17.74 16.92
CA ARG A 785 21.37 -18.99 16.83
C ARG A 785 20.58 -20.30 17.07
N SER A 786 19.24 -20.26 17.03
CA SER A 786 18.46 -21.49 16.85
C SER A 786 18.52 -21.96 15.39
N ALA A 787 18.39 -23.27 15.14
CA ALA A 787 18.40 -23.82 13.79
C ALA A 787 17.31 -23.23 12.88
N ALA A 788 16.12 -22.96 13.43
CA ALA A 788 15.05 -22.26 12.72
C ALA A 788 15.44 -20.81 12.36
N ARG A 789 16.09 -20.07 13.26
CA ARG A 789 16.57 -18.70 12.97
C ARG A 789 17.70 -18.68 11.94
N GLU A 790 18.61 -19.65 11.97
CA GLU A 790 19.67 -19.77 10.96
C GLU A 790 19.11 -20.14 9.58
N ALA A 791 18.10 -21.02 9.51
CA ALA A 791 17.37 -21.32 8.28
C ALA A 791 16.66 -20.08 7.69
N ILE A 792 15.97 -19.30 8.53
CA ILE A 792 15.36 -18.02 8.15
C ILE A 792 16.44 -17.06 7.60
N ASN A 793 17.58 -16.94 8.28
CA ASN A 793 18.68 -16.08 7.85
C ASN A 793 19.24 -16.47 6.48
N HIS A 794 19.37 -17.78 6.19
CA HIS A 794 19.79 -18.26 4.87
C HIS A 794 18.76 -17.96 3.77
N ALA A 795 17.46 -18.13 4.05
CA ALA A 795 16.39 -17.78 3.11
C ALA A 795 16.36 -16.28 2.78
N TYR A 796 16.61 -15.42 3.78
CA TYR A 796 16.78 -13.98 3.60
C TYR A 796 18.00 -13.65 2.74
N ALA A 797 19.15 -14.27 3.01
CA ALA A 797 20.40 -14.02 2.30
C ALA A 797 20.30 -14.39 0.81
N ASP A 798 19.74 -15.54 0.47
CA ASP A 798 19.51 -15.96 -0.92
C ASP A 798 18.59 -14.98 -1.66
N SER A 799 17.46 -14.61 -1.04
CA SER A 799 16.48 -13.69 -1.63
C SER A 799 17.09 -12.30 -1.89
N GLN A 800 17.83 -11.76 -0.92
CA GLN A 800 18.54 -10.49 -1.03
C GLN A 800 19.68 -10.53 -2.06
N ARG A 801 20.38 -11.66 -2.20
CA ARG A 801 21.43 -11.85 -3.21
C ARG A 801 20.87 -11.74 -4.63
N TYR A 802 19.72 -12.36 -4.92
CA TYR A 802 19.08 -12.23 -6.24
C TYR A 802 18.62 -10.79 -6.52
N MET A 803 18.05 -10.10 -5.52
CA MET A 803 17.69 -8.67 -5.65
C MET A 803 18.91 -7.81 -5.97
N LEU A 804 20.01 -7.96 -5.23
CA LEU A 804 21.24 -7.19 -5.47
C LEU A 804 21.86 -7.45 -6.85
N ILE A 805 21.85 -8.70 -7.33
CA ILE A 805 22.31 -9.05 -8.68
C ILE A 805 21.45 -8.34 -9.73
N ALA A 806 20.12 -8.43 -9.63
CA ALA A 806 19.19 -7.77 -10.55
C ALA A 806 19.37 -6.24 -10.54
N GLY A 807 19.50 -5.64 -9.36
CA GLY A 807 19.77 -4.21 -9.19
C GLY A 807 21.09 -3.77 -9.83
N ALA A 808 22.17 -4.52 -9.64
CA ALA A 808 23.47 -4.22 -10.24
C ALA A 808 23.44 -4.29 -11.79
N CYS A 809 22.81 -5.31 -12.35
CA CYS A 809 22.65 -5.46 -13.79
C CYS A 809 21.84 -4.31 -14.41
N ILE A 810 20.74 -3.90 -13.77
CA ILE A 810 19.91 -2.78 -14.24
C ILE A 810 20.67 -1.46 -14.11
N GLN A 811 21.36 -1.24 -12.98
CA GLN A 811 22.13 -0.01 -12.74
C GLN A 811 23.23 0.24 -13.79
N ALA A 812 23.82 -0.83 -14.35
CA ALA A 812 24.82 -0.74 -15.42
C ALA A 812 24.26 -0.13 -16.73
N LEU A 813 22.96 -0.28 -17.01
CA LEU A 813 22.30 0.35 -18.16
C LEU A 813 22.33 1.89 -18.09
N GLY A 814 22.49 2.45 -16.88
CA GLY A 814 22.65 3.89 -16.69
C GLY A 814 23.86 4.49 -17.42
N ILE A 815 24.91 3.69 -17.68
CA ILE A 815 26.09 4.13 -18.44
C ILE A 815 25.68 4.52 -19.87
N VAL A 816 24.81 3.71 -20.49
CA VAL A 816 24.26 3.96 -21.83
C VAL A 816 23.41 5.22 -21.82
N ALA A 817 22.58 5.42 -20.79
CA ALA A 817 21.73 6.60 -20.65
C ALA A 817 22.53 7.92 -20.57
N VAL A 818 23.61 7.95 -19.77
CA VAL A 818 24.53 9.11 -19.67
C VAL A 818 25.34 9.32 -20.95
N PHE A 819 25.69 8.25 -21.67
CA PHE A 819 26.50 8.35 -22.88
C PHE A 819 25.86 9.28 -23.93
N PHE A 820 24.52 9.23 -24.09
CA PHE A 820 23.75 10.05 -25.02
C PHE A 820 23.70 11.55 -24.69
N TRP A 821 24.02 11.98 -23.46
CA TRP A 821 23.94 13.39 -23.06
C TRP A 821 24.88 14.30 -23.87
N ARG A 822 24.48 15.55 -24.12
CA ARG A 822 25.43 16.58 -24.57
C ARG A 822 26.38 16.95 -23.41
N ASP A 823 27.64 17.28 -23.69
CA ASP A 823 28.58 17.79 -22.68
C ASP A 823 28.31 19.30 -22.47
N LEU A 824 27.26 19.59 -21.71
CA LEU A 824 26.78 20.95 -21.44
C LEU A 824 27.59 21.61 -20.30
N ASN A 825 27.75 22.93 -20.37
CA ASN A 825 28.43 23.74 -19.38
C ASN A 825 27.46 24.76 -18.76
N VAL A 826 27.10 24.58 -17.49
CA VAL A 826 26.09 25.43 -16.81
C VAL A 826 26.52 26.88 -16.62
N LYS A 827 27.80 27.21 -16.87
CA LYS A 827 28.33 28.59 -16.80
C LYS A 827 27.96 29.45 -18.01
N ASP A 828 27.63 28.82 -19.15
CA ASP A 828 27.46 29.53 -20.42
C ASP A 828 26.01 30.05 -20.60
N PHE A 829 25.08 29.60 -19.75
CA PHE A 829 23.67 29.97 -19.80
C PHE A 829 23.31 31.09 -18.80
N LYS A 830 23.12 32.32 -19.30
CA LYS A 830 22.45 33.39 -18.54
C LYS A 830 20.94 33.20 -18.61
N GLN A 831 20.41 32.35 -17.75
CA GLN A 831 18.98 32.00 -17.81
C GLN A 831 18.07 33.09 -17.20
N VAL A 832 18.27 33.53 -15.94
CA VAL A 832 17.24 34.31 -15.19
C VAL A 832 17.42 35.84 -15.17
N LYS A 833 16.30 36.57 -15.24
CA LYS A 833 16.17 38.02 -14.97
C LYS A 833 15.66 38.25 -13.53
N GLY A 834 16.06 39.34 -12.88
CA GLY A 834 15.58 39.73 -11.53
C GLY A 834 16.58 39.48 -10.38
N THR A 835 16.12 39.61 -9.14
CA THR A 835 16.96 39.44 -7.93
C THR A 835 17.06 37.95 -7.56
N VAL A 836 17.90 37.21 -8.28
CA VAL A 836 18.13 35.77 -8.10
C VAL A 836 19.49 35.45 -7.46
N PHE A 837 19.57 34.30 -6.79
CA PHE A 837 20.78 33.83 -6.10
C PHE A 837 21.77 33.09 -7.01
#